data_AF-A0A839HJN6-F1
#
_entry.id   AF-A0A839HJN6-F1
#
_cell.length_a   1.000
_cell.length_b   1.000
_cell.length_c   1.000
_cell.angle_alpha   90.00
_cell.angle_beta   90.00
_cell.angle_gamma   90.00
#
_symmetry.space_group_name_H-M   'P 1'
#
loop_
_entity.id
_entity.type
_entity.pdbx_description
1 polymer ?
#
loop_
_entity_poly.entity_id
_entity_poly.type
_entity_poly.pdbx_seq_one_letter_code
_entity_poly.pdbx_strand_id
1 'polypeptide(L)'
;MQFPESWLRAFCNPPLSTAQLAETLTMAGLEVEELRPVAPPFTQVVVGEVKSLSRHPNADRLNVCEVDDGSGALLQIVCGAPNVAVGLKVPCARVGAELPPAEPGGEPFRIKLGKLRGVESAGMLCSARELKLSEENAGLMVLPAEAPVGTDLRELLQLDDTLFTLKLTPNLAHCLSVYGIARELSVLTGSPLLEPTIAPVPASREERVPVTIEAPELCGRFSGRVIRGLNPQARTPDWMAERLRRCGQRPVSALVDLSNYLMFELGRPSHVFDLDTLQGGLSVRWGRPGEQLTLLNGQTVELGPDTAGQPVGVIADAAGVESLAGIMGGQAAAVSDATRNVYVECAFWWPQAVAGRSRRYKFSTDAGHRFERGVDAERTALHLERLTALILEVCGTPETTVGPVDDTVGALPARPPLALRLARAEKVIGMPVGTARALEIFQRLGLVPVLEAAETGQGGDVIRITPPSWRFDLQIEEDLIEELIRVIGYPQLPNTPPRAPVTARVRSETRRGSHALRHALAGLGYQETVNYSFVEARWEEELAGNTEPIRVLNPIASPLAVMRSSLIGSLVAVLRHNLARKAPRVRVFELGRVFLRDASVTDSDTTVAGVRQPLRLAGLAFGAVDTLQWGSRERTVDFFDAKGDVEALLSPCQPRFVAAEHPAMHPGRSARVELDGQAVGWIGELHPRWRQAYELPGAPVLFELDVEALQRLPLPQLQALPKLLPVQRDLALIAPDALSHDAVIDALHAGPHGGLLRRARLFDVYRPATPSAEMGAGERSLAVRLDLLDEDSSLTDERIDATLQALVAHLSAALAVRLRG
;
A
#
# COMPACT_ATOMS: atom_id res chain seq x y z
N MET A 1 -9.59 11.53 8.00
CA MET A 1 -10.58 12.25 8.84
C MET A 1 -10.62 13.69 8.36
N GLN A 2 -11.77 14.18 7.89
CA GLN A 2 -11.91 15.56 7.41
C GLN A 2 -12.70 16.42 8.41
N PHE A 3 -12.29 17.66 8.63
CA PHE A 3 -13.04 18.62 9.46
C PHE A 3 -12.69 20.08 9.11
N PRO A 4 -13.61 21.03 9.37
CA PRO A 4 -13.32 22.46 9.25
C PRO A 4 -12.46 22.99 10.42
N GLU A 5 -11.48 23.84 10.09
CA GLU A 5 -10.60 24.51 11.05
C GLU A 5 -11.39 25.29 12.10
N SER A 6 -12.45 25.99 11.69
CA SER A 6 -13.33 26.74 12.59
C SER A 6 -13.95 25.87 13.70
N TRP A 7 -14.28 24.61 13.41
CA TRP A 7 -14.80 23.69 14.43
C TRP A 7 -13.72 23.18 15.37
N LEU A 8 -12.50 22.94 14.87
CA LEU A 8 -11.36 22.64 15.73
C LEU A 8 -11.05 23.82 16.67
N ARG A 9 -11.06 25.05 16.15
CA ARG A 9 -10.84 26.28 16.92
C ARG A 9 -11.94 26.55 17.94
N ALA A 10 -13.16 26.08 17.71
CA ALA A 10 -14.23 26.16 18.71
C ALA A 10 -13.92 25.35 19.98
N PHE A 11 -13.05 24.34 19.91
CA PHE A 11 -12.57 23.58 21.07
C PHE A 11 -11.20 24.04 21.57
N CYS A 12 -10.27 24.39 20.68
CA CYS A 12 -8.94 24.85 21.04
C CYS A 12 -8.43 25.84 19.99
N ASN A 13 -8.30 27.12 20.36
CA ASN A 13 -7.94 28.21 19.44
C ASN A 13 -6.55 28.80 19.73
N PRO A 14 -5.45 28.12 19.35
CA PRO A 14 -4.11 28.67 19.54
C PRO A 14 -3.86 29.85 18.60
N PRO A 15 -2.98 30.80 18.98
CA PRO A 15 -2.60 31.95 18.15
C PRO A 15 -1.63 31.55 17.02
N LEU A 16 -2.01 30.53 16.24
CA LEU A 16 -1.28 29.99 15.10
C LEU A 16 -2.07 30.26 13.82
N SER A 17 -1.36 30.51 12.72
CA SER A 17 -1.95 30.49 11.37
C SER A 17 -2.39 29.07 10.97
N THR A 18 -3.24 28.94 9.95
CA THR A 18 -3.64 27.64 9.37
C THR A 18 -2.45 26.76 9.01
N ALA A 19 -1.39 27.35 8.41
CA ALA A 19 -0.19 26.61 8.03
C ALA A 19 0.59 26.09 9.24
N GLN A 20 0.79 26.93 10.27
CA GLN A 20 1.46 26.53 11.51
C GLN A 20 0.66 25.49 12.30
N LEU A 21 -0.67 25.60 12.27
CA LEU A 21 -1.57 24.62 12.86
C LEU A 21 -1.40 23.26 12.19
N ALA A 22 -1.38 23.23 10.85
CA ALA A 22 -1.18 22.01 10.09
C ALA A 22 0.19 21.36 10.33
N GLU A 23 1.25 22.16 10.39
CA GLU A 23 2.59 21.70 10.73
C GLU A 23 2.65 21.13 12.16
N THR A 24 2.04 21.81 13.13
CA THR A 24 1.99 21.35 14.53
C THR A 24 1.30 20.00 14.67
N LEU A 25 0.15 19.81 14.01
CA LEU A 25 -0.56 18.53 14.00
C LEU A 25 0.28 17.43 13.34
N THR A 26 0.87 17.71 12.18
CA THR A 26 1.70 16.75 11.44
C THR A 26 2.91 16.29 12.25
N MET A 27 3.62 17.22 12.90
CA MET A 27 4.78 16.91 13.73
C MET A 27 4.44 16.12 14.99
N ALA A 28 3.16 16.09 15.38
CA ALA A 28 2.64 15.30 16.49
C ALA A 28 2.05 13.94 16.06
N GLY A 29 2.26 13.53 14.80
CA GLY A 29 1.75 12.25 14.27
C GLY A 29 0.34 12.33 13.65
N LEU A 30 -0.29 13.51 13.64
CA LEU A 30 -1.57 13.78 13.00
C LEU A 30 -1.31 14.36 11.59
N GLU A 31 -0.78 13.52 10.69
CA GLU A 31 -0.37 13.93 9.33
C GLU A 31 -1.53 14.62 8.58
N VAL A 32 -1.33 15.89 8.24
CA VAL A 32 -2.25 16.65 7.38
C VAL A 32 -1.94 16.33 5.93
N GLU A 33 -2.83 15.56 5.30
CA GLU A 33 -2.71 15.12 3.91
C GLU A 33 -3.14 16.23 2.94
N GLU A 34 -4.15 17.02 3.33
CA GLU A 34 -4.72 18.07 2.48
C GLU A 34 -5.25 19.24 3.31
N LEU A 35 -5.06 20.46 2.76
CA LEU A 35 -5.71 21.68 3.19
C LEU A 35 -6.51 22.25 2.01
N ARG A 36 -7.82 22.38 2.17
CA ARG A 36 -8.72 22.87 1.12
C ARG A 36 -9.58 24.02 1.63
N PRO A 37 -9.56 25.21 1.02
CA PRO A 37 -10.50 26.28 1.37
C PRO A 37 -11.95 25.81 1.20
N VAL A 38 -12.84 26.23 2.10
CA VAL A 38 -14.28 25.91 2.01
C VAL A 38 -14.89 26.50 0.73
N ALA A 39 -14.47 27.70 0.35
CA ALA A 39 -14.86 28.35 -0.89
C ALA A 39 -13.65 28.98 -1.59
N PRO A 40 -13.63 29.01 -2.94
CA PRO A 40 -12.62 29.77 -3.66
C PRO A 40 -12.72 31.27 -3.34
N PRO A 41 -11.65 32.04 -3.58
CA PRO A 41 -11.65 33.47 -3.34
C PRO A 41 -12.66 34.19 -4.27
N PHE A 42 -13.43 35.10 -3.69
CA PHE A 42 -14.22 36.10 -4.41
C PHE A 42 -14.39 37.34 -3.52
N THR A 43 -14.67 38.50 -4.11
CA THR A 43 -14.74 39.78 -3.37
C THR A 43 -15.99 40.58 -3.73
N GLN A 44 -16.44 41.44 -2.81
CA GLN A 44 -17.56 42.38 -2.99
C GLN A 44 -18.89 41.72 -3.41
N VAL A 45 -19.14 40.50 -2.91
CA VAL A 45 -20.43 39.83 -3.03
C VAL A 45 -21.16 39.98 -1.70
N VAL A 46 -22.28 40.69 -1.72
CA VAL A 46 -23.05 41.03 -0.51
C VAL A 46 -24.45 40.42 -0.58
N VAL A 47 -25.16 40.42 0.55
CA VAL A 47 -26.60 40.11 0.56
C VAL A 47 -27.37 41.24 -0.13
N GLY A 48 -28.08 40.92 -1.23
CA GLY A 48 -28.98 41.85 -1.90
C GLY A 48 -30.44 41.40 -1.82
N GLU A 49 -31.36 42.34 -1.66
CA GLU A 49 -32.81 42.09 -1.65
C GLU A 49 -33.47 42.66 -2.91
N VAL A 50 -34.22 41.83 -3.63
CA VAL A 50 -34.97 42.26 -4.82
C VAL A 50 -36.20 43.07 -4.40
N LYS A 51 -36.16 44.39 -4.55
CA LYS A 51 -37.27 45.30 -4.18
C LYS A 51 -38.35 45.41 -5.24
N SER A 52 -37.98 45.36 -6.51
CA SER A 52 -38.95 45.34 -7.60
C SER A 52 -38.44 44.53 -8.80
N LEU A 53 -39.39 44.04 -9.62
CA LEU A 53 -39.11 43.20 -10.78
C LEU A 53 -40.01 43.61 -11.94
N SER A 54 -39.42 43.90 -13.10
CA SER A 54 -40.14 44.19 -14.35
C SER A 54 -39.60 43.34 -15.51
N ARG A 55 -40.44 43.09 -16.51
CA ARG A 55 -40.02 42.34 -17.72
C ARG A 55 -39.03 43.17 -18.53
N HIS A 56 -37.97 42.53 -19.01
CA HIS A 56 -36.99 43.21 -19.85
C HIS A 56 -37.62 43.61 -21.20
N PRO A 57 -37.54 44.89 -21.62
CA PRO A 57 -38.27 45.42 -22.78
C PRO A 57 -37.84 44.77 -24.11
N ASN A 58 -36.60 44.28 -24.18
CA ASN A 58 -36.00 43.72 -25.40
C ASN A 58 -35.61 42.23 -25.27
N ALA A 59 -36.09 41.48 -24.25
CA ALA A 59 -35.72 40.08 -24.07
C ALA A 59 -36.73 39.26 -23.22
N ASP A 60 -37.34 38.23 -23.81
CA ASP A 60 -38.41 37.43 -23.18
C ASP A 60 -37.97 36.60 -21.97
N ARG A 61 -36.67 36.31 -21.83
CA ARG A 61 -36.10 35.48 -20.76
C ARG A 61 -35.35 36.27 -19.69
N LEU A 62 -35.38 37.60 -19.74
CA LEU A 62 -34.69 38.47 -18.78
C LEU A 62 -35.70 39.32 -18.01
N ASN A 63 -35.33 39.66 -16.79
CA ASN A 63 -36.04 40.59 -15.92
C ASN A 63 -35.08 41.73 -15.54
N VAL A 64 -35.63 42.93 -15.32
CA VAL A 64 -34.92 44.07 -14.76
C VAL A 64 -35.33 44.18 -13.30
N CYS A 65 -34.36 44.04 -12.41
CA CYS A 65 -34.57 43.99 -10.97
C CYS A 65 -34.01 45.28 -10.33
N GLU A 66 -34.76 45.89 -9.42
CA GLU A 66 -34.20 46.91 -8.50
C GLU A 66 -33.79 46.21 -7.22
N VAL A 67 -32.50 46.25 -6.90
CA VAL A 67 -31.89 45.46 -5.82
C VAL A 67 -31.32 46.39 -4.76
N ASP A 68 -31.75 46.21 -3.52
CA ASP A 68 -31.14 46.86 -2.36
C ASP A 68 -29.95 46.02 -1.90
N ASP A 69 -28.75 46.57 -1.98
CA ASP A 69 -27.50 45.93 -1.57
C ASP A 69 -26.91 46.58 -0.31
N GLY A 70 -27.68 47.45 0.37
CA GLY A 70 -27.25 48.16 1.57
C GLY A 70 -26.34 49.36 1.33
N SER A 71 -26.06 49.74 0.08
CA SER A 71 -25.28 50.94 -0.26
C SER A 71 -26.05 52.26 -0.14
N GLY A 72 -27.39 52.18 0.04
CA GLY A 72 -28.29 53.33 0.18
C GLY A 72 -29.01 53.75 -1.12
N ALA A 73 -28.56 53.27 -2.28
CA ALA A 73 -29.27 53.43 -3.55
C ALA A 73 -29.63 52.05 -4.14
N LEU A 74 -30.78 51.95 -4.81
CA LEU A 74 -31.17 50.71 -5.49
C LEU A 74 -30.31 50.52 -6.74
N LEU A 75 -29.84 49.29 -6.95
CA LEU A 75 -29.09 48.87 -8.11
C LEU A 75 -30.03 48.24 -9.13
N GLN A 76 -30.04 48.78 -10.36
CA GLN A 76 -30.71 48.13 -11.48
C GLN A 76 -29.84 46.97 -11.98
N ILE A 77 -30.32 45.73 -11.86
CA ILE A 77 -29.61 44.52 -12.28
C ILE A 77 -30.49 43.68 -13.21
N VAL A 78 -29.95 43.30 -14.37
CA VAL A 78 -30.64 42.41 -15.31
C VAL A 78 -30.38 40.96 -14.91
N CYS A 79 -31.44 40.20 -14.66
CA CYS A 79 -31.37 38.80 -14.21
C CYS A 79 -32.21 37.88 -15.10
N GLY A 80 -31.64 36.75 -15.51
CA GLY A 80 -32.32 35.72 -16.31
C GLY A 80 -32.70 34.45 -15.53
N ALA A 81 -32.45 34.41 -14.22
CA ALA A 81 -32.72 33.22 -13.42
C ALA A 81 -34.24 32.99 -13.30
N PRO A 82 -34.72 31.74 -13.43
CA PRO A 82 -36.15 31.45 -13.44
C PRO A 82 -36.81 31.65 -12.07
N ASN A 83 -36.03 31.64 -10.99
CA ASN A 83 -36.48 31.75 -9.61
C ASN A 83 -36.39 33.17 -9.04
N VAL A 84 -36.04 34.20 -9.82
CA VAL A 84 -36.00 35.58 -9.32
C VAL A 84 -37.41 36.09 -9.00
N ALA A 85 -37.59 36.69 -7.83
CA ALA A 85 -38.87 37.19 -7.34
C ALA A 85 -38.64 38.34 -6.34
N VAL A 86 -39.65 39.23 -6.22
CA VAL A 86 -39.63 40.33 -5.25
C VAL A 86 -39.58 39.78 -3.82
N GLY A 87 -38.75 40.39 -2.98
CA GLY A 87 -38.52 40.00 -1.58
C GLY A 87 -37.44 38.92 -1.41
N LEU A 88 -36.90 38.34 -2.49
CA LEU A 88 -35.81 37.38 -2.37
C LEU A 88 -34.52 38.07 -1.93
N LYS A 89 -33.84 37.44 -0.96
CA LYS A 89 -32.46 37.74 -0.59
C LYS A 89 -31.53 36.78 -1.31
N VAL A 90 -30.55 37.32 -2.03
CA VAL A 90 -29.62 36.56 -2.87
C VAL A 90 -28.23 37.19 -2.84
N PRO A 91 -27.17 36.43 -3.17
CA PRO A 91 -25.85 37.01 -3.41
C PRO A 91 -25.90 38.05 -4.54
N CYS A 92 -25.44 39.27 -4.25
CA CYS A 92 -25.33 40.37 -5.19
C CYS A 92 -23.85 40.75 -5.35
N ALA A 93 -23.28 40.47 -6.52
CA ALA A 93 -21.94 40.88 -6.88
C ALA A 93 -21.97 42.32 -7.44
N ARG A 94 -21.34 43.24 -6.70
CA ARG A 94 -21.27 44.66 -7.06
C ARG A 94 -20.35 44.89 -8.26
N VAL A 95 -20.50 46.05 -8.92
CA VAL A 95 -19.48 46.50 -9.90
C VAL A 95 -18.12 46.57 -9.21
N GLY A 96 -17.12 45.91 -9.80
CA GLY A 96 -15.78 45.77 -9.22
C GLY A 96 -15.56 44.45 -8.46
N ALA A 97 -16.61 43.68 -8.16
CA ALA A 97 -16.50 42.34 -7.60
C ALA A 97 -15.69 41.41 -8.50
N GLU A 98 -14.91 40.52 -7.89
CA GLU A 98 -14.16 39.47 -8.57
C GLU A 98 -14.73 38.12 -8.15
N LEU A 99 -15.27 37.38 -9.12
CA LEU A 99 -15.84 36.05 -8.91
C LEU A 99 -14.82 34.97 -9.31
N PRO A 100 -15.02 33.71 -8.85
CA PRO A 100 -14.14 32.62 -9.23
C PRO A 100 -14.11 32.42 -10.75
N PRO A 101 -12.99 31.91 -11.31
CA PRO A 101 -12.86 31.70 -12.73
C PRO A 101 -13.89 30.65 -13.24
N ALA A 102 -14.32 30.81 -14.49
CA ALA A 102 -15.26 29.90 -15.12
C ALA A 102 -14.66 28.47 -15.24
N GLU A 103 -13.38 28.41 -15.62
CA GLU A 103 -12.60 27.17 -15.76
C GLU A 103 -11.49 27.08 -14.69
N PRO A 104 -11.13 25.87 -14.22
CA PRO A 104 -10.03 25.69 -13.28
C PRO A 104 -8.70 26.26 -13.84
N GLY A 105 -8.07 27.16 -13.10
CA GLY A 105 -6.81 27.81 -13.51
C GLY A 105 -6.96 29.07 -14.38
N GLY A 106 -8.20 29.52 -14.64
CA GLY A 106 -8.47 30.78 -15.36
C GLY A 106 -8.37 32.04 -14.49
N GLU A 107 -8.52 33.21 -15.12
CA GLU A 107 -8.55 34.51 -14.42
C GLU A 107 -9.90 34.77 -13.72
N PRO A 108 -9.91 35.49 -12.57
CA PRO A 108 -11.14 35.89 -11.89
C PRO A 108 -12.11 36.65 -12.80
N PHE A 109 -13.40 36.37 -12.69
CA PHE A 109 -14.43 37.05 -13.47
C PHE A 109 -14.81 38.38 -12.80
N ARG A 110 -14.36 39.49 -13.38
CA ARG A 110 -14.60 40.83 -12.82
C ARG A 110 -15.93 41.43 -13.29
N ILE A 111 -16.79 41.79 -12.35
CA ILE A 111 -18.07 42.46 -12.60
C ILE A 111 -17.83 43.91 -13.02
N LYS A 112 -18.41 44.31 -14.15
CA LYS A 112 -18.33 45.66 -14.71
C LYS A 112 -19.73 46.20 -14.95
N LEU A 113 -19.88 47.53 -14.91
CA LEU A 113 -21.09 48.18 -15.41
C LEU A 113 -21.22 47.87 -16.91
N GLY A 114 -22.37 47.33 -17.31
CA GLY A 114 -22.60 46.92 -18.69
C GLY A 114 -24.05 47.10 -19.11
N LYS A 115 -24.33 46.89 -20.40
CA LYS A 115 -25.69 46.85 -20.94
C LYS A 115 -25.99 45.47 -21.47
N LEU A 116 -27.04 44.84 -20.94
CA LEU A 116 -27.58 43.59 -21.44
C LEU A 116 -28.80 43.91 -22.28
N ARG A 117 -28.73 43.65 -23.59
CA ARG A 117 -29.84 43.89 -24.55
C ARG A 117 -30.42 45.32 -24.48
N GLY A 118 -29.55 46.30 -24.21
CA GLY A 118 -29.89 47.73 -24.19
C GLY A 118 -30.24 48.32 -22.82
N VAL A 119 -30.47 47.48 -21.80
CA VAL A 119 -30.73 47.92 -20.41
C VAL A 119 -29.44 47.81 -19.59
N GLU A 120 -29.15 48.82 -18.78
CA GLU A 120 -27.98 48.85 -17.91
C GLU A 120 -28.10 47.85 -16.75
N SER A 121 -27.00 47.19 -16.39
CA SER A 121 -26.91 46.27 -15.25
C SER A 121 -25.73 46.65 -14.39
N ALA A 122 -26.01 47.14 -13.18
CA ALA A 122 -25.03 47.62 -12.20
C ALA A 122 -24.58 46.53 -11.21
N GLY A 123 -24.43 45.30 -11.70
CA GLY A 123 -24.06 44.15 -10.90
C GLY A 123 -24.56 42.83 -11.49
N MET A 124 -24.48 41.77 -10.67
CA MET A 124 -24.96 40.43 -11.00
C MET A 124 -25.54 39.76 -9.76
N LEU A 125 -26.70 39.11 -9.88
CA LEU A 125 -27.24 38.22 -8.85
C LEU A 125 -26.70 36.81 -9.08
N CYS A 126 -26.09 36.20 -8.07
CA CYS A 126 -25.32 34.96 -8.25
C CYS A 126 -26.07 33.70 -7.79
N SER A 127 -25.83 32.63 -8.52
CA SER A 127 -26.08 31.24 -8.13
C SER A 127 -24.94 30.68 -7.27
N ALA A 128 -25.20 29.59 -6.56
CA ALA A 128 -24.16 28.87 -5.83
C ALA A 128 -23.06 28.33 -6.77
N ARG A 129 -23.43 27.98 -8.01
CA ARG A 129 -22.50 27.49 -9.03
C ARG A 129 -21.55 28.56 -9.56
N GLU A 130 -22.03 29.79 -9.78
CA GLU A 130 -21.17 30.91 -10.18
C GLU A 130 -20.16 31.26 -9.10
N LEU A 131 -20.54 31.11 -7.83
CA LEU A 131 -19.64 31.26 -6.68
C LEU A 131 -18.83 29.99 -6.38
N LYS A 132 -19.01 28.92 -7.15
CA LYS A 132 -18.37 27.59 -6.98
C LYS A 132 -18.56 27.00 -5.58
N LEU A 133 -19.71 27.29 -4.94
CA LEU A 133 -20.12 26.76 -3.65
C LEU A 133 -20.91 25.44 -3.79
N SER A 134 -21.51 25.19 -4.96
CA SER A 134 -22.24 23.96 -5.28
C SER A 134 -22.23 23.71 -6.79
N GLU A 135 -22.36 22.45 -7.21
CA GLU A 135 -22.56 22.08 -8.62
C GLU A 135 -24.04 22.19 -9.05
N GLU A 136 -24.97 22.40 -8.11
CA GLU A 136 -26.39 22.54 -8.41
C GLU A 136 -26.68 23.83 -9.20
N ASN A 137 -27.48 23.70 -10.27
CA ASN A 137 -27.83 24.80 -11.16
C ASN A 137 -29.35 24.96 -11.30
N ALA A 138 -30.01 25.33 -10.20
CA ALA A 138 -31.45 25.57 -10.14
C ALA A 138 -31.85 27.05 -10.32
N GLY A 139 -30.89 27.97 -10.38
CA GLY A 139 -31.11 29.42 -10.44
C GLY A 139 -30.29 30.18 -9.40
N LEU A 140 -30.78 31.34 -8.95
CA LEU A 140 -30.13 32.14 -7.90
C LEU A 140 -30.04 31.37 -6.59
N MET A 141 -28.97 31.62 -5.83
CA MET A 141 -28.83 31.11 -4.47
C MET A 141 -29.76 31.91 -3.56
N VAL A 142 -30.82 31.28 -3.08
CA VAL A 142 -31.76 31.91 -2.14
C VAL A 142 -31.16 31.87 -0.74
N LEU A 143 -31.01 33.04 -0.13
CA LEU A 143 -30.54 33.21 1.25
C LEU A 143 -31.73 33.25 2.21
N PRO A 144 -31.50 32.99 3.52
CA PRO A 144 -32.55 33.12 4.53
C PRO A 144 -33.17 34.52 4.53
N ALA A 145 -34.47 34.61 4.79
CA ALA A 145 -35.22 35.87 4.73
C ALA A 145 -34.73 36.90 5.77
N GLU A 146 -34.11 36.43 6.83
CA GLU A 146 -33.51 37.18 7.93
C GLU A 146 -32.08 37.67 7.64
N ALA A 147 -31.44 37.24 6.54
CA ALA A 147 -30.07 37.64 6.20
C ALA A 147 -29.95 39.18 6.09
N PRO A 148 -29.05 39.85 6.81
CA PRO A 148 -28.98 41.32 6.77
C PRO A 148 -28.49 41.80 5.40
N VAL A 149 -29.21 42.75 4.80
CA VAL A 149 -28.85 43.32 3.49
C VAL A 149 -27.53 44.10 3.61
N GLY A 150 -26.64 43.93 2.64
CA GLY A 150 -25.33 44.56 2.59
C GLY A 150 -24.21 43.83 3.35
N THR A 151 -24.51 42.78 4.13
CA THR A 151 -23.50 41.93 4.76
C THR A 151 -22.68 41.20 3.69
N ASP A 152 -21.37 41.06 3.91
CA ASP A 152 -20.50 40.28 3.03
C ASP A 152 -20.91 38.81 3.06
N LEU A 153 -21.04 38.19 1.88
CA LEU A 153 -21.51 36.81 1.78
C LEU A 153 -20.53 35.83 2.45
N ARG A 154 -19.23 36.10 2.40
CA ARG A 154 -18.21 35.25 3.03
C ARG A 154 -18.31 35.29 4.54
N GLU A 155 -18.64 36.45 5.11
CA GLU A 155 -18.93 36.59 6.53
C GLU A 155 -20.23 35.86 6.90
N LEU A 156 -21.32 36.09 6.16
CA LEU A 156 -22.63 35.49 6.44
C LEU A 156 -22.57 33.96 6.44
N LEU A 157 -21.88 33.36 5.46
CA LEU A 157 -21.81 31.92 5.27
C LEU A 157 -20.54 31.28 5.87
N GLN A 158 -19.71 32.07 6.56
CA GLN A 158 -18.45 31.64 7.17
C GLN A 158 -17.56 30.86 6.17
N LEU A 159 -17.32 31.47 5.00
CA LEU A 159 -16.60 30.85 3.88
C LEU A 159 -15.08 30.96 4.00
N ASP A 160 -14.59 31.84 4.86
CA ASP A 160 -13.17 31.99 5.18
C ASP A 160 -12.75 30.97 6.24
N ASP A 161 -12.79 29.72 5.83
CA ASP A 161 -12.48 28.55 6.62
C ASP A 161 -11.73 27.51 5.77
N THR A 162 -10.96 26.65 6.42
CA THR A 162 -10.13 25.64 5.76
C THR A 162 -10.53 24.25 6.23
N LEU A 163 -10.70 23.33 5.29
CA LEU A 163 -10.90 21.93 5.55
C LEU A 163 -9.54 21.25 5.71
N PHE A 164 -9.37 20.57 6.84
CA PHE A 164 -8.23 19.73 7.14
C PHE A 164 -8.61 18.29 6.86
N THR A 165 -7.78 17.58 6.10
CA THR A 165 -7.87 16.12 5.93
C THR A 165 -6.66 15.47 6.57
N LEU A 166 -6.89 14.70 7.63
CA LEU A 166 -5.85 13.95 8.34
C LEU A 166 -5.79 12.49 7.91
N LYS A 167 -4.57 12.00 7.76
CA LYS A 167 -4.26 10.58 7.58
C LYS A 167 -3.82 9.97 8.90
N LEU A 168 -4.79 9.44 9.64
CA LEU A 168 -4.56 8.90 10.98
C LEU A 168 -4.03 7.47 10.94
N THR A 169 -3.00 7.19 11.74
CA THR A 169 -2.51 5.85 12.02
C THR A 169 -3.47 5.10 12.96
N PRO A 170 -3.50 3.75 12.95
CA PRO A 170 -4.47 2.98 13.75
C PRO A 170 -4.41 3.21 15.27
N ASN A 171 -3.24 3.56 15.83
CA ASN A 171 -3.06 3.84 17.25
C ASN A 171 -3.74 5.15 17.71
N LEU A 172 -3.93 6.12 16.81
CA LEU A 172 -4.54 7.42 17.11
C LEU A 172 -6.08 7.38 16.99
N ALA A 173 -6.71 6.29 17.41
CA ALA A 173 -8.16 6.09 17.35
C ALA A 173 -8.94 7.22 18.05
N HIS A 174 -8.39 7.71 19.16
CA HIS A 174 -8.93 8.81 19.95
C HIS A 174 -8.95 10.17 19.22
N CYS A 175 -8.28 10.29 18.07
CA CYS A 175 -8.29 11.46 17.19
C CYS A 175 -9.26 11.32 16.00
N LEU A 176 -10.12 10.30 15.97
CA LEU A 176 -11.20 10.18 14.97
C LEU A 176 -12.42 11.08 15.28
N SER A 177 -12.19 12.20 15.95
CA SER A 177 -13.17 13.24 16.29
C SER A 177 -12.50 14.60 16.40
N VAL A 178 -13.26 15.66 16.16
CA VAL A 178 -12.76 17.04 16.26
C VAL A 178 -12.34 17.36 17.68
N TYR A 179 -13.11 16.91 18.69
CA TYR A 179 -12.72 17.06 20.09
C TYR A 179 -11.43 16.30 20.45
N GLY A 180 -11.27 15.07 19.93
CA GLY A 180 -10.07 14.28 20.14
C GLY A 180 -8.80 14.96 19.60
N ILE A 181 -8.90 15.55 18.41
CA ILE A 181 -7.83 16.35 17.78
C ILE A 181 -7.58 17.64 18.56
N ALA A 182 -8.65 18.32 19.01
CA ALA A 182 -8.54 19.53 19.82
C ALA A 182 -7.81 19.30 21.13
N ARG A 183 -8.05 18.15 21.77
CA ARG A 183 -7.33 17.73 22.99
C ARG A 183 -5.83 17.59 22.71
N GLU A 184 -5.44 16.94 21.61
CA GLU A 184 -4.03 16.86 21.22
C GLU A 184 -3.44 18.24 20.92
N LEU A 185 -4.17 19.10 20.21
CA LEU A 185 -3.72 20.45 19.91
C LEU A 185 -3.53 21.29 21.18
N SER A 186 -4.42 21.16 22.15
CA SER A 186 -4.32 21.82 23.46
C SER A 186 -3.03 21.39 24.17
N VAL A 187 -2.71 20.09 24.15
CA VAL A 187 -1.47 19.56 24.73
C VAL A 187 -0.26 20.18 24.07
N LEU A 188 -0.22 20.21 22.73
CA LEU A 188 0.96 20.65 21.98
C LEU A 188 1.20 22.16 22.11
N THR A 189 0.13 22.95 22.11
CA THR A 189 0.21 24.42 22.07
C THR A 189 0.11 25.07 23.45
N GLY A 190 -0.41 24.36 24.45
CA GLY A 190 -0.71 24.91 25.78
C GLY A 190 -1.95 25.81 25.79
N SER A 191 -2.69 25.89 24.69
CA SER A 191 -3.97 26.60 24.63
C SER A 191 -5.05 25.82 25.38
N PRO A 192 -6.03 26.52 26.00
CA PRO A 192 -7.07 25.85 26.77
C PRO A 192 -7.98 25.02 25.87
N LEU A 193 -8.33 23.82 26.34
CA LEU A 193 -9.38 22.98 25.76
C LEU A 193 -10.74 23.38 26.35
N LEU A 194 -11.71 23.69 25.48
CA LEU A 194 -13.10 23.93 25.87
C LEU A 194 -13.88 22.62 25.82
N GLU A 195 -14.19 22.05 26.98
CA GLU A 195 -14.96 20.81 27.06
C GLU A 195 -16.48 21.08 26.94
N PRO A 196 -17.22 20.34 26.09
CA PRO A 196 -18.68 20.40 26.07
C PRO A 196 -19.26 20.02 27.43
N THR A 197 -20.09 20.91 27.99
CA THR A 197 -20.88 20.55 29.17
C THR A 197 -22.05 19.68 28.74
N ILE A 198 -22.09 18.44 29.24
CA ILE A 198 -23.16 17.48 28.96
C ILE A 198 -24.00 17.33 30.22
N ALA A 199 -25.15 17.99 30.26
CA ALA A 199 -26.10 17.87 31.35
C ALA A 199 -26.98 16.62 31.15
N PRO A 200 -27.31 15.86 32.21
CA PRO A 200 -28.28 14.78 32.13
C PRO A 200 -29.67 15.28 31.71
N VAL A 201 -30.32 14.58 30.78
CA VAL A 201 -31.69 14.86 30.38
C VAL A 201 -32.65 14.07 31.29
N PRO A 202 -33.52 14.73 32.06
CA PRO A 202 -34.42 14.05 32.99
C PRO A 202 -35.41 13.15 32.24
N ALA A 203 -35.69 11.98 32.80
CA ALA A 203 -36.74 11.11 32.29
C ALA A 203 -38.12 11.70 32.61
N SER A 204 -39.03 11.69 31.64
CA SER A 204 -40.44 12.06 31.82
C SER A 204 -41.36 10.84 31.83
N ARG A 205 -40.82 9.65 31.57
CA ARG A 205 -41.48 8.34 31.64
C ARG A 205 -40.49 7.27 32.09
N GLU A 206 -41.00 6.11 32.52
CA GLU A 206 -40.21 4.94 32.95
C GLU A 206 -40.08 3.84 31.88
N GLU A 207 -40.38 4.16 30.61
CA GLU A 207 -40.36 3.19 29.52
C GLU A 207 -38.93 2.82 29.10
N ARG A 208 -38.65 1.50 29.01
CA ARG A 208 -37.37 0.93 28.60
C ARG A 208 -37.59 -0.18 27.57
N VAL A 209 -36.61 -0.39 26.71
CA VAL A 209 -36.48 -1.61 25.89
C VAL A 209 -35.41 -2.48 26.55
N PRO A 210 -35.73 -3.71 27.00
CA PRO A 210 -34.74 -4.54 27.67
C PRO A 210 -33.66 -4.98 26.69
N VAL A 211 -32.39 -4.87 27.09
CA VAL A 211 -31.24 -5.31 26.29
C VAL A 211 -30.49 -6.43 27.00
N THR A 212 -30.17 -7.49 26.27
CA THR A 212 -29.32 -8.59 26.75
C THR A 212 -28.02 -8.65 25.94
N ILE A 213 -26.89 -8.57 26.62
CA ILE A 213 -25.57 -8.83 26.01
C ILE A 213 -25.29 -10.34 26.13
N GLU A 214 -25.53 -11.10 25.06
CA GLU A 214 -25.25 -12.54 25.02
C GLU A 214 -23.76 -12.83 24.75
N ALA A 215 -23.07 -11.92 24.06
CA ALA A 215 -21.65 -12.03 23.70
C ALA A 215 -20.83 -10.87 24.30
N PRO A 216 -20.33 -10.97 25.54
CA PRO A 216 -19.52 -9.93 26.20
C PRO A 216 -18.20 -9.61 25.48
N GLU A 217 -17.66 -10.58 24.72
CA GLU A 217 -16.48 -10.44 23.88
C GLU A 217 -16.75 -9.69 22.56
N LEU A 218 -18.03 -9.49 22.21
CA LEU A 218 -18.47 -8.60 21.14
C LEU A 218 -18.74 -7.19 21.69
N CYS A 219 -19.51 -7.10 22.77
CA CYS A 219 -19.99 -5.84 23.33
C CYS A 219 -19.71 -5.75 24.83
N GLY A 220 -18.84 -4.81 25.23
CA GLY A 220 -18.50 -4.62 26.63
C GLY A 220 -19.46 -3.69 27.39
N ARG A 221 -20.23 -2.84 26.68
CA ARG A 221 -21.25 -1.98 27.28
C ARG A 221 -22.24 -1.51 26.23
N PHE A 222 -23.52 -1.53 26.58
CA PHE A 222 -24.62 -1.10 25.71
C PHE A 222 -25.51 -0.13 26.48
N SER A 223 -25.54 1.13 26.04
CA SER A 223 -26.42 2.14 26.60
C SER A 223 -27.50 2.51 25.59
N GLY A 224 -28.74 2.61 26.02
CA GLY A 224 -29.82 3.06 25.15
C GLY A 224 -30.98 3.71 25.87
N ARG A 225 -31.88 4.33 25.09
CA ARG A 225 -32.97 5.14 25.63
C ARG A 225 -34.13 5.25 24.65
N VAL A 226 -35.36 5.23 25.19
CA VAL A 226 -36.60 5.47 24.44
C VAL A 226 -36.92 6.96 24.40
N ILE A 227 -37.28 7.48 23.22
CA ILE A 227 -37.82 8.83 23.03
C ILE A 227 -39.07 8.73 22.16
N ARG A 228 -40.19 9.30 22.61
CA ARG A 228 -41.49 9.24 21.91
C ARG A 228 -42.02 10.63 21.59
N GLY A 229 -42.82 10.71 20.52
CA GLY A 229 -43.53 11.93 20.15
C GLY A 229 -42.69 12.96 19.39
N LEU A 230 -41.64 12.54 18.70
CA LEU A 230 -40.77 13.41 17.92
C LEU A 230 -41.46 13.96 16.67
N ASN A 231 -41.02 15.13 16.22
CA ASN A 231 -41.39 15.68 14.93
C ASN A 231 -40.54 15.00 13.83
N PRO A 232 -41.14 14.20 12.92
CA PRO A 232 -40.38 13.49 11.90
C PRO A 232 -39.91 14.41 10.76
N GLN A 233 -40.53 15.60 10.64
CA GLN A 233 -40.29 16.57 9.58
C GLN A 233 -39.33 17.66 10.07
N ALA A 234 -38.74 17.46 11.25
CA ALA A 234 -37.69 18.32 11.76
C ALA A 234 -36.52 18.35 10.76
N ARG A 235 -36.00 19.55 10.53
CA ARG A 235 -34.86 19.76 9.65
C ARG A 235 -33.60 19.94 10.48
N THR A 236 -32.51 19.32 10.06
CA THR A 236 -31.19 19.53 10.64
C THR A 236 -30.86 21.04 10.60
N PRO A 237 -30.47 21.67 11.73
CA PRO A 237 -30.10 23.07 11.75
C PRO A 237 -28.93 23.35 10.80
N ASP A 238 -28.96 24.50 10.11
CA ASP A 238 -28.01 24.82 9.04
C ASP A 238 -26.54 24.78 9.51
N TRP A 239 -26.25 25.26 10.72
CA TRP A 239 -24.91 25.24 11.30
C TRP A 239 -24.37 23.80 11.48
N MET A 240 -25.24 22.84 11.80
CA MET A 240 -24.88 21.44 12.01
C MET A 240 -24.73 20.72 10.66
N ALA A 241 -25.68 20.94 9.77
CA ALA A 241 -25.63 20.42 8.40
C ALA A 241 -24.35 20.87 7.69
N GLU A 242 -23.93 22.12 7.90
CA GLU A 242 -22.72 22.65 7.30
C GLU A 242 -21.44 22.03 7.88
N ARG A 243 -21.35 21.83 9.21
CA ARG A 243 -20.24 21.08 9.81
C ARG A 243 -20.13 19.66 9.25
N LEU A 244 -21.26 18.96 9.10
CA LEU A 244 -21.30 17.62 8.50
C LEU A 244 -20.80 17.63 7.05
N ARG A 245 -21.28 18.57 6.22
CA ARG A 245 -20.78 18.74 4.83
C ARG A 245 -19.28 19.00 4.79
N ARG A 246 -18.78 19.86 5.68
CA ARG A 246 -17.34 20.16 5.82
C ARG A 246 -16.52 18.97 6.34
N CYS A 247 -17.15 17.98 6.97
CA CYS A 247 -16.56 16.69 7.30
C CYS A 247 -16.69 15.62 6.20
N GLY A 248 -17.25 15.97 5.04
CA GLY A 248 -17.46 15.06 3.91
C GLY A 248 -18.75 14.23 4.00
N GLN A 249 -19.65 14.55 4.91
CA GLN A 249 -20.95 13.88 5.05
C GLN A 249 -22.06 14.66 4.34
N ARG A 250 -22.94 13.96 3.65
CA ARG A 250 -24.18 14.54 3.14
C ARG A 250 -25.26 14.46 4.24
N PRO A 251 -25.89 15.58 4.63
CA PRO A 251 -27.06 15.54 5.51
C PRO A 251 -28.19 14.68 4.90
N VAL A 252 -28.81 13.81 5.69
CA VAL A 252 -29.83 12.85 5.25
C VAL A 252 -31.17 13.15 5.92
N SER A 253 -31.23 13.01 7.23
CA SER A 253 -32.42 13.27 8.06
C SER A 253 -31.95 13.74 9.43
N ALA A 254 -32.78 14.49 10.16
CA ALA A 254 -32.36 15.08 11.43
C ALA A 254 -31.80 14.04 12.42
N LEU A 255 -32.46 12.88 12.58
CA LEU A 255 -32.00 11.84 13.51
C LEU A 255 -30.64 11.24 13.12
N VAL A 256 -30.44 10.95 11.83
CA VAL A 256 -29.17 10.42 11.31
C VAL A 256 -28.07 11.47 11.40
N ASP A 257 -28.39 12.72 11.08
CA ASP A 257 -27.44 13.83 11.11
C ASP A 257 -26.98 14.14 12.53
N LEU A 258 -27.86 14.07 13.54
CA LEU A 258 -27.50 14.25 14.95
C LEU A 258 -26.57 13.14 15.45
N SER A 259 -26.84 11.89 15.05
CA SER A 259 -25.98 10.74 15.33
C SER A 259 -24.60 10.90 14.69
N ASN A 260 -24.55 11.26 13.40
CA ASN A 260 -23.31 11.55 12.69
C ASN A 260 -22.56 12.73 13.30
N TYR A 261 -23.27 13.78 13.71
CA TYR A 261 -22.69 14.96 14.32
C TYR A 261 -21.98 14.58 15.63
N LEU A 262 -22.62 13.79 16.51
CA LEU A 262 -22.00 13.27 17.72
C LEU A 262 -20.73 12.44 17.42
N MET A 263 -20.76 11.64 16.35
CA MET A 263 -19.61 10.84 15.92
C MET A 263 -18.44 11.72 15.49
N PHE A 264 -18.66 12.80 14.74
CA PHE A 264 -17.61 13.73 14.37
C PHE A 264 -17.18 14.65 15.52
N GLU A 265 -18.10 15.07 16.39
CA GLU A 265 -17.83 15.91 17.55
C GLU A 265 -16.97 15.16 18.58
N LEU A 266 -17.43 14.00 19.04
CA LEU A 266 -16.89 13.28 20.20
C LEU A 266 -16.31 11.88 19.87
N GLY A 267 -16.43 11.41 18.63
CA GLY A 267 -15.86 10.11 18.23
C GLY A 267 -16.74 8.92 18.59
N ARG A 268 -18.01 9.15 18.96
CA ARG A 268 -18.99 8.10 19.30
C ARG A 268 -19.93 7.87 18.13
N PRO A 269 -19.75 6.78 17.36
CA PRO A 269 -20.85 6.29 16.54
C PRO A 269 -22.01 5.86 17.46
N SER A 270 -23.22 6.14 17.00
CA SER A 270 -24.49 5.79 17.65
C SER A 270 -25.45 5.26 16.59
N HIS A 271 -26.56 4.68 17.01
CA HIS A 271 -27.62 4.26 16.09
C HIS A 271 -28.98 4.70 16.61
N VAL A 272 -29.92 4.95 15.69
CA VAL A 272 -31.30 5.32 16.02
C VAL A 272 -32.19 4.33 15.30
N PHE A 273 -32.92 3.52 16.06
CA PHE A 273 -33.91 2.58 15.54
C PHE A 273 -35.30 3.19 15.58
N ASP A 274 -36.15 2.86 14.61
CA ASP A 274 -37.58 3.11 14.72
C ASP A 274 -38.18 2.18 15.78
N LEU A 275 -38.59 2.76 16.91
CA LEU A 275 -39.08 1.98 18.06
C LEU A 275 -40.34 1.20 17.72
N ASP A 276 -41.17 1.69 16.78
CA ASP A 276 -42.44 1.05 16.44
C ASP A 276 -42.23 -0.19 15.54
N THR A 277 -41.02 -0.40 15.04
CA THR A 277 -40.62 -1.60 14.27
C THR A 277 -40.04 -2.70 15.13
N LEU A 278 -39.50 -2.36 16.31
CA LEU A 278 -38.85 -3.29 17.21
C LEU A 278 -39.88 -4.17 17.95
N GLN A 279 -39.58 -5.46 18.07
CA GLN A 279 -40.39 -6.45 18.77
C GLN A 279 -39.68 -7.00 20.00
N GLY A 280 -40.23 -6.71 21.18
CA GLY A 280 -39.72 -7.23 22.44
C GLY A 280 -38.45 -6.52 22.92
N GLY A 281 -37.43 -7.29 23.29
CA GLY A 281 -36.13 -6.78 23.73
C GLY A 281 -35.05 -6.96 22.68
N LEU A 282 -33.93 -6.27 22.85
CA LEU A 282 -32.76 -6.40 21.99
C LEU A 282 -31.77 -7.43 22.56
N SER A 283 -31.19 -8.23 21.68
CA SER A 283 -30.11 -9.18 21.95
C SER A 283 -28.87 -8.81 21.15
N VAL A 284 -27.75 -8.71 21.84
CA VAL A 284 -26.43 -8.44 21.26
C VAL A 284 -25.64 -9.75 21.24
N ARG A 285 -25.46 -10.31 20.04
CA ARG A 285 -24.95 -11.69 19.85
C ARG A 285 -24.16 -11.85 18.54
N TRP A 286 -23.60 -13.03 18.34
CA TRP A 286 -23.03 -13.42 17.05
C TRP A 286 -24.11 -13.84 16.05
N GLY A 287 -23.86 -13.55 14.76
CA GLY A 287 -24.68 -14.02 13.64
C GLY A 287 -24.61 -15.54 13.49
N ARG A 288 -25.74 -16.14 13.12
CA ARG A 288 -25.90 -17.60 13.01
C ARG A 288 -25.84 -18.05 11.54
N PRO A 289 -25.42 -19.30 11.27
CA PRO A 289 -25.49 -19.88 9.92
C PRO A 289 -26.90 -19.77 9.34
N GLY A 290 -26.99 -19.31 8.09
CA GLY A 290 -28.27 -19.13 7.38
C GLY A 290 -28.98 -17.80 7.64
N GLU A 291 -28.59 -17.03 8.66
CA GLU A 291 -29.14 -15.68 8.87
C GLU A 291 -28.65 -14.72 7.78
N GLN A 292 -29.56 -13.84 7.33
CA GLN A 292 -29.29 -12.79 6.36
C GLN A 292 -29.84 -11.46 6.85
N LEU A 293 -29.20 -10.37 6.41
CA LEU A 293 -29.64 -9.01 6.70
C LEU A 293 -29.51 -8.15 5.45
N THR A 294 -30.57 -7.43 5.10
CA THR A 294 -30.50 -6.36 4.09
C THR A 294 -30.12 -5.06 4.76
N LEU A 295 -28.95 -4.54 4.40
CA LEU A 295 -28.35 -3.35 4.99
C LEU A 295 -28.90 -2.07 4.36
N LEU A 296 -28.70 -0.93 5.04
CA LEU A 296 -29.13 0.40 4.57
C LEU A 296 -28.60 0.78 3.17
N ASN A 297 -27.49 0.20 2.73
CA ASN A 297 -26.95 0.40 1.38
C ASN A 297 -27.63 -0.47 0.29
N GLY A 298 -28.62 -1.29 0.65
CA GLY A 298 -29.34 -2.20 -0.24
C GLY A 298 -28.67 -3.57 -0.44
N GLN A 299 -27.49 -3.81 0.13
CA GLN A 299 -26.80 -5.09 0.05
C GLN A 299 -27.36 -6.07 1.08
N THR A 300 -27.71 -7.28 0.64
CA THR A 300 -28.02 -8.40 1.54
C THR A 300 -26.74 -9.19 1.83
N VAL A 301 -26.46 -9.45 3.11
CA VAL A 301 -25.26 -10.16 3.57
C VAL A 301 -25.61 -11.39 4.41
N GLU A 302 -24.79 -12.44 4.31
CA GLU A 302 -24.89 -13.63 5.17
C GLU A 302 -24.10 -13.46 6.46
N LEU A 303 -24.71 -13.80 7.59
CA LEU A 303 -24.22 -13.44 8.93
C LEU A 303 -23.49 -14.57 9.67
N GLY A 304 -23.47 -15.78 9.10
CA GLY A 304 -22.74 -16.92 9.68
C GLY A 304 -21.21 -16.72 9.70
N PRO A 305 -20.47 -17.58 10.42
CA PRO A 305 -19.01 -17.58 10.36
C PRO A 305 -18.48 -17.76 8.93
N ASP A 306 -17.36 -17.11 8.59
CA ASP A 306 -16.72 -17.30 7.28
C ASP A 306 -15.95 -18.63 7.20
N THR A 307 -15.26 -18.86 6.07
CA THR A 307 -14.45 -20.07 5.85
C THR A 307 -13.29 -20.24 6.84
N ALA A 308 -12.87 -19.16 7.50
CA ALA A 308 -11.86 -19.18 8.55
C ALA A 308 -12.48 -19.25 9.96
N GLY A 309 -13.80 -19.39 10.07
CA GLY A 309 -14.54 -19.45 11.33
C GLY A 309 -14.75 -18.09 12.01
N GLN A 310 -14.51 -16.97 11.32
CA GLN A 310 -14.68 -15.65 11.92
C GLN A 310 -16.15 -15.22 11.96
N PRO A 311 -16.72 -14.92 13.15
CA PRO A 311 -18.11 -14.50 13.28
C PRO A 311 -18.28 -12.99 13.01
N VAL A 312 -19.54 -12.59 12.82
CA VAL A 312 -19.98 -11.19 12.69
C VAL A 312 -20.97 -10.86 13.78
N GLY A 313 -20.76 -9.74 14.48
CA GLY A 313 -21.65 -9.30 15.55
C GLY A 313 -22.93 -8.68 14.99
N VAL A 314 -24.05 -8.94 15.66
CA VAL A 314 -25.37 -8.45 15.27
C VAL A 314 -26.16 -7.97 16.48
N ILE A 315 -27.09 -7.06 16.21
CA ILE A 315 -28.18 -6.72 17.14
C ILE A 315 -29.45 -7.33 16.55
N ALA A 316 -30.19 -8.06 17.37
CA ALA A 316 -31.41 -8.74 16.99
C ALA A 316 -32.52 -8.47 17.99
N ASP A 317 -33.76 -8.55 17.57
CA ASP A 317 -34.94 -8.50 18.44
C ASP A 317 -35.71 -9.85 18.39
N ALA A 318 -36.98 -9.88 18.79
CA ALA A 318 -37.79 -11.09 18.71
C ALA A 318 -38.21 -11.48 17.28
N ALA A 319 -38.21 -10.54 16.33
CA ALA A 319 -38.59 -10.74 14.93
C ALA A 319 -37.41 -11.17 14.06
N GLY A 320 -36.20 -10.65 14.32
CA GLY A 320 -35.04 -10.96 13.49
C GLY A 320 -33.79 -10.17 13.82
N VAL A 321 -32.86 -10.12 12.85
CA VAL A 321 -31.63 -9.32 12.97
C VAL A 321 -31.91 -7.91 12.47
N GLU A 322 -31.55 -6.92 13.28
CA GLU A 322 -31.81 -5.51 13.02
C GLU A 322 -30.60 -4.76 12.46
N SER A 323 -29.39 -5.12 12.88
CA SER A 323 -28.18 -4.44 12.41
C SER A 323 -26.90 -5.28 12.55
N LEU A 324 -25.87 -4.87 11.82
CA LEU A 324 -24.50 -5.29 12.09
C LEU A 324 -23.93 -4.44 13.22
N ALA A 325 -23.59 -5.09 14.32
CA ALA A 325 -23.07 -4.46 15.54
C ALA A 325 -21.87 -3.55 15.23
N GLY A 326 -22.01 -2.24 15.48
CA GLY A 326 -20.95 -1.25 15.28
C GLY A 326 -20.54 -0.99 13.83
N ILE A 327 -21.29 -1.50 12.84
CA ILE A 327 -20.91 -1.39 11.42
C ILE A 327 -21.98 -0.67 10.60
N MET A 328 -23.19 -1.22 10.51
CA MET A 328 -24.26 -0.70 9.65
C MET A 328 -25.64 -1.19 10.09
N GLY A 329 -26.63 -0.31 10.07
CA GLY A 329 -28.04 -0.66 10.30
C GLY A 329 -28.63 -1.53 9.19
N GLY A 330 -29.64 -2.31 9.54
CA GLY A 330 -30.54 -2.98 8.61
C GLY A 330 -31.64 -2.04 8.11
N GLN A 331 -32.31 -2.42 7.02
CA GLN A 331 -33.43 -1.64 6.48
C GLN A 331 -34.71 -1.75 7.31
N ALA A 332 -34.93 -2.86 8.03
CA ALA A 332 -36.20 -3.14 8.70
C ALA A 332 -36.50 -2.17 9.85
N ALA A 333 -35.52 -1.86 10.69
CA ALA A 333 -35.64 -0.90 11.78
C ALA A 333 -35.10 0.51 11.48
N ALA A 334 -34.93 0.85 10.20
CA ALA A 334 -34.45 2.15 9.77
C ALA A 334 -35.46 3.25 10.07
N VAL A 335 -34.99 4.39 10.57
CA VAL A 335 -35.81 5.60 10.71
C VAL A 335 -36.23 6.15 9.34
N SER A 336 -37.44 6.71 9.28
CA SER A 336 -38.04 7.29 8.08
C SER A 336 -38.71 8.64 8.37
N ASP A 337 -39.21 9.31 7.33
CA ASP A 337 -40.00 10.55 7.45
C ASP A 337 -41.35 10.36 8.19
N ALA A 338 -41.68 9.12 8.57
CA ALA A 338 -42.84 8.77 9.39
C ALA A 338 -42.48 8.48 10.86
N THR A 339 -41.22 8.27 11.21
CA THR A 339 -40.81 7.82 12.55
C THR A 339 -41.08 8.87 13.62
N ARG A 340 -41.86 8.52 14.64
CA ARG A 340 -42.19 9.38 15.80
C ARG A 340 -41.54 8.94 17.10
N ASN A 341 -41.21 7.66 17.16
CA ASN A 341 -40.75 6.99 18.37
C ASN A 341 -39.46 6.29 18.04
N VAL A 342 -38.43 6.49 18.85
CA VAL A 342 -37.09 5.98 18.58
C VAL A 342 -36.49 5.31 19.79
N TYR A 343 -35.66 4.31 19.52
CA TYR A 343 -34.69 3.78 20.46
C TYR A 343 -33.29 4.21 20.02
N VAL A 344 -32.59 4.93 20.90
CA VAL A 344 -31.26 5.45 20.62
C VAL A 344 -30.21 4.56 21.28
N GLU A 345 -29.20 4.15 20.52
CA GLU A 345 -28.09 3.29 20.94
C GLU A 345 -26.77 4.08 21.00
N CYS A 346 -26.05 3.90 22.10
CA CYS A 346 -24.63 4.17 22.24
C CYS A 346 -23.93 2.95 22.88
N ALA A 347 -23.08 2.25 22.14
CA ALA A 347 -22.41 1.04 22.62
C ALA A 347 -20.87 1.13 22.57
N PHE A 348 -20.23 0.21 23.29
CA PHE A 348 -18.81 -0.13 23.17
C PHE A 348 -18.68 -1.54 22.58
N TRP A 349 -18.17 -1.59 21.36
CA TRP A 349 -17.81 -2.81 20.66
C TRP A 349 -16.32 -3.08 20.80
N TRP A 350 -15.94 -4.32 21.06
CA TRP A 350 -14.53 -4.69 21.12
C TRP A 350 -13.87 -4.51 19.74
N PRO A 351 -12.71 -3.83 19.65
CA PRO A 351 -12.08 -3.57 18.35
C PRO A 351 -11.81 -4.83 17.53
N GLN A 352 -11.38 -5.91 18.19
CA GLN A 352 -11.12 -7.20 17.55
C GLN A 352 -12.39 -7.89 17.03
N ALA A 353 -13.56 -7.58 17.59
CA ALA A 353 -14.85 -8.10 17.13
C ALA A 353 -15.33 -7.42 15.84
N VAL A 354 -14.93 -6.16 15.61
CA VAL A 354 -15.31 -5.37 14.44
C VAL A 354 -14.26 -5.44 13.32
N ALA A 355 -12.97 -5.53 13.68
CA ALA A 355 -11.85 -5.49 12.74
C ALA A 355 -12.00 -6.51 11.59
N GLY A 356 -11.89 -6.03 10.35
CA GLY A 356 -11.96 -6.85 9.14
C GLY A 356 -13.36 -7.24 8.68
N ARG A 357 -14.43 -7.00 9.46
CA ARG A 357 -15.80 -7.43 9.10
C ARG A 357 -16.38 -6.64 7.94
N SER A 358 -16.15 -5.32 7.88
CA SER A 358 -16.56 -4.52 6.71
C SER A 358 -15.82 -4.95 5.43
N ARG A 359 -14.53 -5.33 5.55
CA ARG A 359 -13.73 -5.84 4.41
C ARG A 359 -14.26 -7.17 3.88
N ARG A 360 -14.73 -8.07 4.76
CA ARG A 360 -15.41 -9.32 4.37
C ARG A 360 -16.56 -9.05 3.39
N TYR A 361 -17.33 -7.97 3.62
CA TYR A 361 -18.47 -7.60 2.78
C TYR A 361 -18.15 -6.55 1.70
N LYS A 362 -16.86 -6.19 1.53
CA LYS A 362 -16.35 -5.27 0.52
C LYS A 362 -16.90 -3.84 0.61
N PHE A 363 -17.19 -3.36 1.82
CA PHE A 363 -17.54 -1.95 2.07
C PHE A 363 -16.80 -1.41 3.30
N SER A 364 -16.96 -0.10 3.55
CA SER A 364 -16.43 0.58 4.74
C SER A 364 -17.49 1.54 5.27
N THR A 365 -17.51 1.75 6.59
CA THR A 365 -18.38 2.74 7.25
C THR A 365 -17.56 3.55 8.25
N ASP A 366 -17.98 4.78 8.51
CA ASP A 366 -17.38 5.64 9.53
C ASP A 366 -17.45 5.05 10.94
N ALA A 367 -18.55 4.36 11.25
CA ALA A 367 -18.73 3.64 12.51
C ALA A 367 -17.76 2.46 12.63
N GLY A 368 -17.72 1.58 11.62
CA GLY A 368 -16.85 0.42 11.60
C GLY A 368 -15.36 0.82 11.68
N HIS A 369 -14.97 1.88 10.96
CA HIS A 369 -13.60 2.40 10.97
C HIS A 369 -13.14 2.88 12.36
N ARG A 370 -14.05 3.48 13.14
CA ARG A 370 -13.80 3.93 14.51
C ARG A 370 -13.77 2.75 15.48
N PHE A 371 -14.80 1.89 15.45
CA PHE A 371 -14.86 0.76 16.37
C PHE A 371 -13.75 -0.26 16.15
N GLU A 372 -13.30 -0.52 14.91
CA GLU A 372 -12.17 -1.44 14.67
C GLU A 372 -10.83 -0.93 15.23
N ARG A 373 -10.71 0.37 15.50
CA ARG A 373 -9.51 0.99 16.11
C ARG A 373 -9.66 1.21 17.61
N GLY A 374 -10.88 1.49 18.07
CA GLY A 374 -11.18 1.76 19.47
C GLY A 374 -11.99 3.03 19.65
N VAL A 375 -13.10 2.91 20.37
CA VAL A 375 -13.92 4.04 20.84
C VAL A 375 -14.00 3.92 22.36
N ASP A 376 -13.96 5.05 23.06
CA ASP A 376 -14.02 5.13 24.53
C ASP A 376 -15.05 4.15 25.12
N ALA A 377 -14.64 3.30 26.07
CA ALA A 377 -15.52 2.28 26.62
C ALA A 377 -16.40 2.78 27.79
N GLU A 378 -16.07 3.93 28.39
CA GLU A 378 -16.70 4.41 29.63
C GLU A 378 -17.76 5.49 29.43
N ARG A 379 -17.65 6.26 28.35
CA ARG A 379 -18.52 7.44 28.14
C ARG A 379 -19.79 7.18 27.32
N THR A 380 -20.22 5.92 27.14
CA THR A 380 -21.41 5.58 26.33
C THR A 380 -22.68 6.27 26.83
N ALA A 381 -22.99 6.15 28.13
CA ALA A 381 -24.17 6.78 28.74
C ALA A 381 -24.10 8.32 28.71
N LEU A 382 -22.91 8.89 28.96
CA LEU A 382 -22.71 10.35 28.89
C LEU A 382 -22.94 10.87 27.47
N HIS A 383 -22.40 10.21 26.45
CA HIS A 383 -22.60 10.63 25.06
C HIS A 383 -24.05 10.40 24.59
N LEU A 384 -24.75 9.41 25.16
CA LEU A 384 -26.19 9.23 24.95
C LEU A 384 -27.01 10.41 25.49
N GLU A 385 -26.63 11.00 26.63
CA GLU A 385 -27.27 12.23 27.13
C GLU A 385 -27.06 13.40 26.17
N ARG A 386 -25.84 13.58 25.63
CA ARG A 386 -25.56 14.60 24.61
C ARG A 386 -26.43 14.41 23.36
N LEU A 387 -26.53 13.18 22.86
CA LEU A 387 -27.37 12.87 21.70
C LEU A 387 -28.86 13.10 22.00
N THR A 388 -29.31 12.72 23.19
CA THR A 388 -30.69 12.93 23.63
C THR A 388 -31.01 14.42 23.66
N ALA A 389 -30.14 15.26 24.23
CA ALA A 389 -30.33 16.71 24.27
C ALA A 389 -30.43 17.31 22.85
N LEU A 390 -29.56 16.89 21.93
CA LEU A 390 -29.59 17.31 20.53
C LEU A 390 -30.87 16.87 19.80
N ILE A 391 -31.36 15.66 20.05
CA ILE A 391 -32.64 15.17 19.51
C ILE A 391 -33.81 16.00 20.03
N LEU A 392 -33.84 16.34 21.31
CA LEU A 392 -34.91 17.17 21.87
C LEU A 392 -34.88 18.60 21.33
N GLU A 393 -33.68 19.18 21.18
CA GLU A 393 -33.51 20.53 20.64
C GLU A 393 -34.04 20.64 19.20
N VAL A 394 -33.79 19.62 18.37
CA VAL A 394 -34.09 19.68 16.93
C VAL A 394 -35.43 19.04 16.59
N CYS A 395 -35.74 17.88 17.18
CA CYS A 395 -36.89 17.05 16.83
C CYS A 395 -37.98 17.05 17.91
N GLY A 396 -37.74 17.66 19.06
CA GLY A 396 -38.68 17.69 20.18
C GLY A 396 -39.96 18.46 19.87
N THR A 397 -41.02 18.07 20.56
CA THR A 397 -42.37 18.66 20.56
C THR A 397 -42.84 18.83 22.01
N PRO A 398 -43.88 19.63 22.28
CA PRO A 398 -44.48 19.70 23.61
C PRO A 398 -44.96 18.35 24.16
N GLU A 399 -45.28 17.40 23.27
CA GLU A 399 -45.73 16.04 23.60
C GLU A 399 -44.57 15.04 23.74
N THR A 400 -43.32 15.47 23.47
CA THR A 400 -42.17 14.58 23.49
C THR A 400 -41.91 14.06 24.90
N THR A 401 -41.77 12.74 25.01
CA THR A 401 -41.46 12.08 26.28
C THR A 401 -40.21 11.23 26.17
N VAL A 402 -39.50 11.12 27.28
CA VAL A 402 -38.16 10.56 27.33
C VAL A 402 -38.12 9.52 28.43
N GLY A 403 -37.77 8.28 28.08
CA GLY A 403 -37.52 7.20 29.05
C GLY A 403 -36.26 7.50 29.88
N PRO A 404 -35.88 6.65 30.84
CA PRO A 404 -34.58 6.72 31.49
C PRO A 404 -33.46 6.15 30.59
N VAL A 405 -32.21 6.54 30.85
CA VAL A 405 -31.06 5.84 30.27
C VAL A 405 -31.00 4.42 30.84
N ASP A 406 -30.92 3.44 29.95
CA ASP A 406 -30.66 2.05 30.27
C ASP A 406 -29.22 1.72 29.89
N ASP A 407 -28.42 1.28 30.85
CA ASP A 407 -26.98 1.10 30.67
C ASP A 407 -26.56 -0.28 31.15
N THR A 408 -26.44 -1.20 30.20
CA THR A 408 -26.03 -2.58 30.45
C THR A 408 -24.52 -2.68 30.30
N VAL A 409 -23.83 -2.90 31.42
CA VAL A 409 -22.36 -3.02 31.46
C VAL A 409 -21.98 -4.50 31.50
N GLY A 410 -21.24 -4.94 30.47
CA GLY A 410 -20.61 -6.25 30.38
C GLY A 410 -19.15 -6.20 30.79
N ALA A 411 -18.29 -6.89 30.03
CA ALA A 411 -16.85 -6.87 30.25
C ALA A 411 -16.19 -5.68 29.57
N LEU A 412 -15.63 -4.74 30.34
CA LEU A 412 -14.86 -3.61 29.82
C LEU A 412 -13.35 -3.92 29.75
N PRO A 413 -12.58 -3.20 28.90
CA PRO A 413 -11.13 -3.34 28.85
C PRO A 413 -10.46 -3.07 30.19
N ALA A 414 -9.61 -4.01 30.64
CA ALA A 414 -8.73 -3.79 31.76
C ALA A 414 -7.67 -2.74 31.38
N ARG A 415 -7.40 -1.81 32.30
CA ARG A 415 -6.41 -0.73 32.12
C ARG A 415 -5.45 -0.70 33.31
N PRO A 416 -4.57 -1.71 33.46
CA PRO A 416 -3.63 -1.73 34.57
C PRO A 416 -2.71 -0.50 34.51
N PRO A 417 -2.27 0.05 35.66
CA PRO A 417 -1.31 1.14 35.67
C PRO A 417 0.00 0.72 35.00
N LEU A 418 0.46 1.53 34.04
CA LEU A 418 1.74 1.40 33.37
C LEU A 418 2.82 2.11 34.20
N ALA A 419 4.00 1.52 34.28
CA ALA A 419 5.15 2.09 34.98
C ALA A 419 6.18 2.61 33.97
N LEU A 420 6.47 3.90 34.02
CA LEU A 420 7.56 4.53 33.28
C LEU A 420 8.75 4.75 34.20
N ARG A 421 9.86 4.07 33.90
CA ARG A 421 11.15 4.30 34.58
C ARG A 421 11.84 5.46 33.88
N LEU A 422 12.01 6.58 34.56
CA LEU A 422 12.55 7.79 33.93
C LEU A 422 13.95 7.56 33.34
N ALA A 423 14.81 6.81 34.04
CA ALA A 423 16.14 6.45 33.55
C ALA A 423 16.10 5.62 32.24
N ARG A 424 15.07 4.78 32.07
CA ARG A 424 14.86 4.03 30.82
C ARG A 424 14.38 4.97 29.71
N ALA A 425 13.44 5.85 30.01
CA ALA A 425 12.96 6.86 29.07
C ALA A 425 14.11 7.72 28.55
N GLU A 426 14.92 8.31 29.43
CA GLU A 426 16.08 9.14 29.04
C GLU A 426 17.12 8.35 28.23
N LYS A 427 17.30 7.06 28.52
CA LYS A 427 18.17 6.17 27.73
C LYS A 427 17.62 5.94 26.31
N VAL A 428 16.31 5.76 26.16
CA VAL A 428 15.65 5.55 24.86
C VAL A 428 15.61 6.84 24.05
N ILE A 429 15.25 7.95 24.69
CA ILE A 429 15.17 9.29 24.10
C ILE A 429 16.56 9.82 23.73
N GLY A 430 17.58 9.47 24.52
CA GLY A 430 18.97 9.89 24.31
C GLY A 430 19.30 11.25 24.92
N MET A 431 18.40 11.84 25.73
CA MET A 431 18.63 13.09 26.46
C MET A 431 17.91 13.09 27.83
N PRO A 432 18.36 13.92 28.79
CA PRO A 432 17.62 14.14 30.03
C PRO A 432 16.25 14.77 29.77
N VAL A 433 15.22 14.28 30.44
CA VAL A 433 13.85 14.84 30.42
C VAL A 433 13.54 15.50 31.76
N GLY A 434 13.93 14.86 32.87
CA GLY A 434 13.64 15.30 34.22
C GLY A 434 12.19 15.05 34.67
N THR A 435 12.03 14.72 35.96
CA THR A 435 10.76 14.30 36.57
C THR A 435 9.66 15.35 36.44
N ALA A 436 9.98 16.62 36.74
CA ALA A 436 9.00 17.70 36.69
C ALA A 436 8.38 17.89 35.29
N ARG A 437 9.22 17.85 34.25
CA ARG A 437 8.76 18.00 32.86
C ARG A 437 7.98 16.78 32.38
N ALA A 438 8.38 15.57 32.76
CA ALA A 438 7.62 14.36 32.45
C ALA A 438 6.22 14.40 33.07
N LEU A 439 6.12 14.76 34.36
CA LEU A 439 4.83 14.91 35.05
C LEU A 439 3.95 15.98 34.39
N GLU A 440 4.50 17.14 34.03
CA GLU A 440 3.77 18.20 33.34
C GLU A 440 3.20 17.71 32.00
N ILE A 441 4.02 17.03 31.18
CA ILE A 441 3.60 16.50 29.88
C ILE A 441 2.44 15.53 30.05
N PHE A 442 2.54 14.58 30.98
CA PHE A 442 1.49 13.59 31.21
C PHE A 442 0.21 14.22 31.75
N GLN A 443 0.31 15.20 32.65
CA GLN A 443 -0.86 15.96 33.12
C GLN A 443 -1.56 16.70 31.98
N ARG A 444 -0.80 17.35 31.10
CA ARG A 444 -1.35 18.03 29.92
C ARG A 444 -2.07 17.06 28.98
N LEU A 445 -1.52 15.87 28.78
CA LEU A 445 -2.13 14.77 28.01
C LEU A 445 -3.43 14.22 28.63
N GLY A 446 -3.86 14.75 29.78
CA GLY A 446 -5.04 14.26 30.51
C GLY A 446 -4.81 12.91 31.17
N LEU A 447 -3.54 12.55 31.40
CA LEU A 447 -3.16 11.38 32.18
C LEU A 447 -3.03 11.78 33.66
N VAL A 448 -3.16 10.79 34.55
CA VAL A 448 -3.02 11.01 35.99
C VAL A 448 -1.73 10.34 36.46
N PRO A 449 -0.58 11.03 36.38
CA PRO A 449 0.69 10.45 36.81
C PRO A 449 0.82 10.45 38.33
N VAL A 450 1.27 9.33 38.88
CA VAL A 450 1.62 9.15 40.29
C VAL A 450 3.12 8.90 40.37
N LEU A 451 3.85 9.79 41.03
CA LEU A 451 5.28 9.62 41.26
C LEU A 451 5.50 8.63 42.41
N GLU A 452 6.19 7.54 42.12
CA GLU A 452 6.76 6.64 43.12
C GLU A 452 8.24 7.00 43.26
N ALA A 453 8.57 7.70 44.33
CA ALA A 453 9.96 8.06 44.63
C ALA A 453 10.77 6.79 44.88
N ALA A 454 11.94 6.68 44.26
CA ALA A 454 12.86 5.59 44.53
C ALA A 454 13.28 5.61 46.02
N GLU A 455 13.22 4.45 46.68
CA GLU A 455 13.96 4.28 47.94
C GLU A 455 15.45 4.49 47.65
N THR A 456 16.14 5.22 48.53
CA THR A 456 17.56 5.55 48.39
C THR A 456 18.39 4.30 48.08
N GLY A 457 18.87 4.20 46.84
CA GLY A 457 19.81 3.18 46.41
C GLY A 457 19.35 2.23 45.30
N GLN A 458 18.09 2.23 44.85
CA GLN A 458 17.67 1.41 43.70
C GLN A 458 16.63 2.11 42.80
N GLY A 459 16.96 2.26 41.50
CA GLY A 459 15.95 2.29 40.44
C GLY A 459 15.59 3.63 39.76
N GLY A 460 15.95 4.78 40.31
CA GLY A 460 15.53 6.09 39.76
C GLY A 460 14.01 6.32 39.83
N ASP A 461 13.54 7.53 39.53
CA ASP A 461 12.11 7.87 39.62
C ASP A 461 11.24 6.99 38.69
N VAL A 462 10.12 6.50 39.24
CA VAL A 462 9.09 5.75 38.49
C VAL A 462 7.79 6.53 38.50
N ILE A 463 7.22 6.73 37.31
CA ILE A 463 5.92 7.39 37.14
C ILE A 463 4.90 6.31 36.78
N ARG A 464 3.86 6.14 37.61
CA ARG A 464 2.73 5.28 37.30
C ARG A 464 1.60 6.04 36.66
N ILE A 465 1.05 5.52 35.57
CA ILE A 465 -0.06 6.11 34.85
C ILE A 465 -1.09 5.04 34.56
N THR A 466 -2.33 5.26 34.98
CA THR A 466 -3.47 4.47 34.51
C THR A 466 -3.96 5.07 33.20
N PRO A 467 -3.88 4.34 32.06
CA PRO A 467 -4.37 4.85 30.79
C PRO A 467 -5.84 5.24 30.86
N PRO A 468 -6.25 6.39 30.27
CA PRO A 468 -7.66 6.74 30.17
C PRO A 468 -8.40 5.82 29.18
N SER A 469 -9.72 5.73 29.30
CA SER A 469 -10.56 4.76 28.57
C SER A 469 -10.62 4.98 27.05
N TRP A 470 -10.18 6.15 26.56
CA TRP A 470 -10.08 6.45 25.13
C TRP A 470 -8.70 6.12 24.52
N ARG A 471 -7.66 5.82 25.32
CA ARG A 471 -6.30 5.52 24.83
C ARG A 471 -6.06 4.00 24.78
N PHE A 472 -6.40 3.40 23.64
CA PHE A 472 -6.22 1.97 23.37
C PHE A 472 -4.76 1.59 23.02
N ASP A 473 -3.95 2.59 22.74
CA ASP A 473 -2.55 2.52 22.33
C ASP A 473 -1.56 2.52 23.49
N LEU A 474 -1.99 2.85 24.71
CA LEU A 474 -1.14 2.84 25.90
C LEU A 474 -1.24 1.48 26.62
N GLN A 475 -0.30 0.57 26.34
CA GLN A 475 -0.27 -0.80 26.88
C GLN A 475 1.07 -1.20 27.50
N ILE A 476 2.17 -0.55 27.10
CA ILE A 476 3.53 -0.83 27.57
C ILE A 476 4.27 0.46 27.96
N GLU A 477 5.43 0.31 28.60
CA GLU A 477 6.26 1.44 29.03
C GLU A 477 6.71 2.30 27.84
N GLU A 478 7.06 1.67 26.71
CA GLU A 478 7.50 2.34 25.50
C GLU A 478 6.44 3.31 24.92
N ASP A 479 5.15 3.03 25.10
CA ASP A 479 4.08 3.93 24.63
C ASP A 479 4.08 5.25 25.43
N LEU A 480 4.39 5.19 26.73
CA LEU A 480 4.57 6.39 27.55
C LEU A 480 5.84 7.16 27.17
N ILE A 481 6.90 6.45 26.75
CA ILE A 481 8.13 7.09 26.24
C ILE A 481 7.83 7.81 24.92
N GLU A 482 7.04 7.19 24.03
CA GLU A 482 6.58 7.82 22.79
C GLU A 482 5.79 9.11 23.07
N GLU A 483 4.87 9.10 24.04
CA GLU A 483 4.11 10.30 24.42
C GLU A 483 5.02 11.45 24.90
N LEU A 484 6.07 11.14 25.68
CA LEU A 484 7.07 12.15 26.06
C LEU A 484 7.77 12.71 24.81
N ILE A 485 8.25 11.84 23.91
CA ILE A 485 8.94 12.26 22.70
C ILE A 485 8.04 13.15 21.83
N ARG A 486 6.78 12.75 21.64
CA ARG A 486 5.81 13.43 20.78
C ARG A 486 5.51 14.84 21.26
N VAL A 487 5.35 15.03 22.56
CA VAL A 487 5.08 16.37 23.15
C VAL A 487 6.36 17.20 23.27
N ILE A 488 7.52 16.59 23.54
CA ILE A 488 8.82 17.28 23.45
C ILE A 488 9.07 17.76 22.01
N GLY A 489 8.67 16.96 21.04
CA GLY A 489 8.83 17.22 19.62
C GLY A 489 10.13 16.60 19.07
N TYR A 490 9.98 15.82 18.00
CA TYR A 490 11.09 15.12 17.34
C TYR A 490 12.28 16.04 16.96
N PRO A 491 12.09 17.29 16.51
CA PRO A 491 13.21 18.19 16.20
C PRO A 491 14.08 18.58 17.40
N GLN A 492 13.60 18.39 18.64
CA GLN A 492 14.37 18.68 19.85
C GLN A 492 15.27 17.51 20.29
N LEU A 493 15.10 16.33 19.68
CA LEU A 493 15.90 15.16 20.01
C LEU A 493 17.35 15.30 19.51
N PRO A 494 18.33 14.69 20.22
CA PRO A 494 19.73 14.77 19.82
C PRO A 494 20.05 13.85 18.63
N ASN A 495 20.86 14.34 17.69
CA ASN A 495 21.39 13.54 16.57
C ASN A 495 22.66 12.74 16.96
N THR A 496 22.61 11.99 18.07
CA THR A 496 23.78 11.26 18.58
C THR A 496 24.02 9.99 17.76
N PRO A 497 25.18 9.81 17.11
CA PRO A 497 25.46 8.60 16.34
C PRO A 497 25.58 7.37 17.26
N PRO A 498 25.15 6.17 16.79
CA PRO A 498 25.26 4.95 17.58
C PRO A 498 26.72 4.61 17.86
N ARG A 499 27.02 4.24 19.11
CA ARG A 499 28.35 3.75 19.52
C ARG A 499 28.32 2.22 19.52
N ALA A 500 29.05 1.61 18.60
CA ALA A 500 29.24 0.18 18.52
C ALA A 500 30.74 -0.16 18.39
N PRO A 501 31.20 -1.30 18.94
CA PRO A 501 32.57 -1.74 18.72
C PRO A 501 32.80 -2.01 17.22
N VAL A 502 33.92 -1.54 16.69
CA VAL A 502 34.35 -1.87 15.32
C VAL A 502 35.03 -3.22 15.37
N THR A 503 34.33 -4.26 14.94
CA THR A 503 34.86 -5.62 14.84
C THR A 503 35.14 -5.97 13.39
N ALA A 504 36.40 -6.30 13.07
CA ALA A 504 36.76 -6.81 11.76
C ALA A 504 36.06 -8.15 11.52
N ARG A 505 35.32 -8.25 10.41
CA ARG A 505 34.78 -9.53 9.91
C ARG A 505 35.55 -9.92 8.67
N VAL A 506 36.23 -11.07 8.71
CA VAL A 506 36.92 -11.62 7.54
C VAL A 506 35.88 -12.24 6.62
N ARG A 507 35.86 -11.80 5.36
CA ARG A 507 35.07 -12.46 4.32
C ARG A 507 35.83 -13.69 3.86
N SER A 508 35.11 -14.78 3.64
CA SER A 508 35.72 -15.99 3.10
C SER A 508 36.21 -15.76 1.67
N GLU A 509 37.48 -16.05 1.39
CA GLU A 509 38.05 -15.98 0.02
C GLU A 509 37.45 -17.06 -0.90
N THR A 510 36.85 -18.11 -0.32
CA THR A 510 36.15 -19.17 -1.08
C THR A 510 34.71 -18.81 -1.42
N ARG A 511 34.28 -17.56 -1.14
CA ARG A 511 32.97 -17.05 -1.56
C ARG A 511 33.04 -15.65 -2.13
N ARG A 512 32.48 -15.46 -3.33
CA ARG A 512 32.21 -14.14 -3.88
C ARG A 512 30.76 -13.72 -3.61
N GLY A 513 30.53 -12.42 -3.47
CA GLY A 513 29.20 -11.86 -3.24
C GLY A 513 28.39 -11.73 -4.54
N SER A 514 27.06 -11.60 -4.42
CA SER A 514 26.17 -11.39 -5.57
C SER A 514 26.48 -10.12 -6.36
N HIS A 515 27.12 -9.11 -5.75
CA HIS A 515 27.57 -7.91 -6.47
C HIS A 515 28.72 -8.22 -7.44
N ALA A 516 29.64 -9.12 -7.07
CA ALA A 516 30.71 -9.54 -7.96
C ALA A 516 30.16 -10.27 -9.20
N LEU A 517 29.10 -11.08 -9.04
CA LEU A 517 28.41 -11.73 -10.16
C LEU A 517 27.78 -10.71 -11.14
N ARG A 518 27.14 -9.67 -10.61
CA ARG A 518 26.59 -8.58 -11.44
C ARG A 518 27.68 -7.87 -12.23
N HIS A 519 28.79 -7.53 -11.57
CA HIS A 519 29.93 -6.90 -12.22
C HIS A 519 30.55 -7.78 -13.30
N ALA A 520 30.65 -9.09 -13.06
CA ALA A 520 31.14 -10.02 -14.07
C ALA A 520 30.26 -10.01 -15.33
N LEU A 521 28.93 -10.05 -15.19
CA LEU A 521 28.01 -9.99 -16.33
C LEU A 521 28.01 -8.63 -17.04
N ALA A 522 28.09 -7.53 -16.29
CA ALA A 522 28.25 -6.21 -16.87
C ALA A 522 29.54 -6.13 -17.70
N GLY A 523 30.64 -6.71 -17.21
CA GLY A 523 31.91 -6.85 -17.94
C GLY A 523 31.81 -7.69 -19.21
N LEU A 524 30.88 -8.66 -19.25
CA LEU A 524 30.54 -9.48 -20.43
C LEU A 524 29.49 -8.81 -21.35
N GLY A 525 29.17 -7.54 -21.11
CA GLY A 525 28.28 -6.73 -21.95
C GLY A 525 26.79 -7.03 -21.78
N TYR A 526 26.37 -7.58 -20.63
CA TYR A 526 24.96 -7.73 -20.29
C TYR A 526 24.44 -6.57 -19.44
N GLN A 527 23.20 -6.17 -19.68
CA GLN A 527 22.48 -5.16 -18.89
C GLN A 527 21.60 -5.83 -17.84
N GLU A 528 21.70 -5.42 -16.56
CA GLU A 528 20.83 -5.94 -15.50
C GLU A 528 19.39 -5.46 -15.70
N THR A 529 18.43 -6.34 -15.42
CA THR A 529 16.99 -6.07 -15.38
C THR A 529 16.38 -6.61 -14.08
N VAL A 530 15.31 -5.97 -13.62
CA VAL A 530 14.54 -6.39 -12.44
C VAL A 530 13.09 -6.54 -12.87
N ASN A 531 12.56 -7.76 -12.76
CA ASN A 531 11.22 -8.09 -13.23
C ASN A 531 10.30 -8.49 -12.06
N TYR A 532 8.98 -8.44 -12.29
CA TYR A 532 8.01 -8.92 -11.31
C TYR A 532 8.23 -10.40 -10.99
N SER A 533 8.09 -10.75 -9.70
CA SER A 533 8.14 -12.13 -9.22
C SER A 533 6.86 -12.91 -9.50
N PHE A 534 5.73 -12.21 -9.62
CA PHE A 534 4.48 -12.77 -10.10
C PHE A 534 4.38 -12.59 -11.62
N VAL A 535 3.99 -13.64 -12.32
CA VAL A 535 4.10 -13.78 -13.78
C VAL A 535 2.88 -14.50 -14.35
N GLU A 536 2.86 -14.62 -15.68
CA GLU A 536 1.86 -15.39 -16.43
C GLU A 536 2.00 -16.88 -16.14
N ALA A 537 0.89 -17.54 -15.80
CA ALA A 537 0.84 -19.00 -15.62
C ALA A 537 1.35 -19.75 -16.85
N ARG A 538 1.13 -19.18 -18.03
CA ARG A 538 1.63 -19.69 -19.31
C ARG A 538 3.15 -19.85 -19.35
N TRP A 539 3.91 -18.93 -18.75
CA TRP A 539 5.38 -19.03 -18.77
C TRP A 539 5.88 -20.18 -17.90
N GLU A 540 5.20 -20.42 -16.78
CA GLU A 540 5.51 -21.54 -15.89
C GLU A 540 5.29 -22.88 -16.61
N GLU A 541 4.17 -23.04 -17.31
CA GLU A 541 3.87 -24.25 -18.07
C GLU A 541 4.81 -24.44 -19.28
N GLU A 542 4.94 -23.42 -20.13
CA GLU A 542 5.63 -23.55 -21.43
C GLU A 542 7.16 -23.50 -21.32
N LEU A 543 7.69 -22.59 -20.50
CA LEU A 543 9.12 -22.29 -20.46
C LEU A 543 9.82 -22.97 -19.28
N ALA A 544 9.19 -22.97 -18.11
CA ALA A 544 9.75 -23.60 -16.91
C ALA A 544 9.39 -25.09 -16.77
N GLY A 545 8.32 -25.56 -17.45
CA GLY A 545 7.80 -26.92 -17.29
C GLY A 545 7.14 -27.17 -15.93
N ASN A 546 6.67 -26.11 -15.28
CA ASN A 546 6.03 -26.14 -13.97
C ASN A 546 4.51 -26.07 -14.12
N THR A 547 3.83 -27.21 -13.98
CA THR A 547 2.37 -27.32 -14.08
C THR A 547 1.64 -26.97 -12.77
N GLU A 548 2.35 -26.84 -11.65
CA GLU A 548 1.76 -26.55 -10.34
C GLU A 548 2.39 -25.33 -9.65
N PRO A 549 2.43 -24.16 -10.31
CA PRO A 549 3.04 -22.97 -9.73
C PRO A 549 2.27 -22.47 -8.49
N ILE A 550 2.95 -21.66 -7.68
CA ILE A 550 2.34 -21.07 -6.48
C ILE A 550 1.42 -19.93 -6.94
N ARG A 551 0.12 -20.05 -6.67
CA ARG A 551 -0.90 -19.07 -7.09
C ARG A 551 -1.02 -17.90 -6.11
N VAL A 552 -1.24 -16.71 -6.65
CA VAL A 552 -1.59 -15.51 -5.90
C VAL A 552 -3.11 -15.46 -5.74
N LEU A 553 -3.63 -15.37 -4.51
CA LEU A 553 -5.08 -15.38 -4.26
C LEU A 553 -5.79 -14.13 -4.80
N ASN A 554 -5.18 -12.95 -4.61
CA ASN A 554 -5.71 -11.66 -5.03
C ASN A 554 -4.69 -10.94 -5.93
N PRO A 555 -4.48 -11.39 -7.18
CA PRO A 555 -3.48 -10.80 -8.06
C PRO A 555 -3.87 -9.37 -8.46
N ILE A 556 -2.88 -8.49 -8.60
CA ILE A 556 -3.11 -7.09 -9.03
C ILE A 556 -3.66 -6.99 -10.46
N ALA A 557 -3.38 -8.00 -11.29
CA ALA A 557 -3.93 -8.16 -12.63
C ALA A 557 -4.00 -9.65 -13.00
N SER A 558 -4.96 -10.03 -13.85
CA SER A 558 -5.17 -11.43 -14.25
C SER A 558 -3.91 -12.12 -14.83
N PRO A 559 -3.06 -11.45 -15.64
CA PRO A 559 -1.82 -12.08 -16.12
C PRO A 559 -0.76 -12.32 -15.03
N LEU A 560 -0.87 -11.70 -13.85
CA LEU A 560 0.12 -11.76 -12.78
C LEU A 560 -0.34 -12.70 -11.65
N ALA A 561 -0.73 -13.92 -12.04
CA ALA A 561 -1.50 -14.83 -11.18
C ALA A 561 -0.65 -15.85 -10.43
N VAL A 562 0.62 -16.06 -10.80
CA VAL A 562 1.47 -17.10 -10.21
C VAL A 562 2.87 -16.60 -9.92
N MET A 563 3.56 -17.19 -8.94
CA MET A 563 4.96 -16.91 -8.65
C MET A 563 5.87 -17.66 -9.63
N ARG A 564 6.91 -17.01 -10.13
CA ARG A 564 7.86 -17.59 -11.09
C ARG A 564 8.74 -18.69 -10.48
N SER A 565 8.91 -19.82 -11.18
CA SER A 565 9.90 -20.87 -10.85
C SER A 565 11.20 -20.75 -11.64
N SER A 566 11.22 -19.92 -12.69
CA SER A 566 12.37 -19.58 -13.51
C SER A 566 12.34 -18.10 -13.91
N LEU A 567 13.51 -17.52 -14.20
CA LEU A 567 13.69 -16.16 -14.71
C LEU A 567 13.56 -16.10 -16.24
N ILE A 568 13.57 -17.24 -16.94
CA ILE A 568 13.57 -17.30 -18.42
C ILE A 568 12.38 -16.55 -19.02
N GLY A 569 11.16 -16.76 -18.50
CA GLY A 569 9.95 -16.09 -19.00
C GLY A 569 10.05 -14.57 -18.89
N SER A 570 10.57 -14.06 -17.78
CA SER A 570 10.81 -12.63 -17.57
C SER A 570 11.79 -12.06 -18.61
N LEU A 571 12.92 -12.74 -18.87
CA LEU A 571 13.90 -12.28 -19.87
C LEU A 571 13.34 -12.32 -21.30
N VAL A 572 12.56 -13.34 -21.65
CA VAL A 572 11.88 -13.40 -22.96
C VAL A 572 10.91 -12.22 -23.12
N ALA A 573 10.17 -11.85 -22.07
CA ALA A 573 9.31 -10.67 -22.10
C ALA A 573 10.10 -9.36 -22.28
N VAL A 574 11.26 -9.22 -21.62
CA VAL A 574 12.18 -8.09 -21.82
C VAL A 574 12.65 -8.01 -23.26
N LEU A 575 13.03 -9.15 -23.86
CA LEU A 575 13.44 -9.18 -25.27
C LEU A 575 12.30 -8.69 -26.18
N ARG A 576 11.08 -9.22 -26.02
CA ARG A 576 9.90 -8.80 -26.81
C ARG A 576 9.64 -7.32 -26.69
N HIS A 577 9.70 -6.78 -25.47
CA HIS A 577 9.50 -5.36 -25.20
C HIS A 577 10.50 -4.46 -25.95
N ASN A 578 11.77 -4.87 -26.00
CA ASN A 578 12.85 -4.12 -26.65
C ASN A 578 12.81 -4.27 -28.19
N LEU A 579 12.48 -5.45 -28.70
CA LEU A 579 12.29 -5.66 -30.14
C LEU A 579 11.11 -4.85 -30.69
N ALA A 580 10.01 -4.73 -29.92
CA ALA A 580 8.88 -3.86 -30.28
C ALA A 580 9.32 -2.38 -30.41
N ARG A 581 10.39 -1.99 -29.72
CA ARG A 581 11.04 -0.67 -29.77
C ARG A 581 12.26 -0.62 -30.69
N LYS A 582 12.38 -1.59 -31.59
CA LYS A 582 13.39 -1.65 -32.66
C LYS A 582 14.84 -1.76 -32.16
N ALA A 583 15.07 -2.29 -30.97
CA ALA A 583 16.42 -2.62 -30.51
C ALA A 583 16.94 -3.88 -31.24
N PRO A 584 17.99 -3.79 -32.08
CA PRO A 584 18.45 -4.92 -32.89
C PRO A 584 19.30 -5.93 -32.11
N ARG A 585 19.85 -5.52 -30.96
CA ARG A 585 20.70 -6.31 -30.07
C ARG A 585 20.24 -6.13 -28.63
N VAL A 586 20.01 -7.24 -27.94
CA VAL A 586 19.57 -7.25 -26.54
C VAL A 586 20.39 -8.30 -25.79
N ARG A 587 21.19 -7.86 -24.82
CA ARG A 587 21.91 -8.73 -23.88
C ARG A 587 21.54 -8.29 -22.48
N VAL A 588 20.73 -9.09 -21.81
CA VAL A 588 20.16 -8.76 -20.51
C VAL A 588 20.33 -9.90 -19.53
N PHE A 589 20.41 -9.58 -18.25
CA PHE A 589 20.44 -10.58 -17.19
C PHE A 589 19.58 -10.16 -16.00
N GLU A 590 19.22 -11.13 -15.17
CA GLU A 590 18.55 -10.91 -13.89
C GLU A 590 19.15 -11.82 -12.82
N LEU A 591 19.32 -11.28 -11.61
CA LEU A 591 19.62 -12.06 -10.41
C LEU A 591 18.42 -11.91 -9.46
N GLY A 592 17.64 -12.97 -9.30
CA GLY A 592 16.36 -12.93 -8.60
C GLY A 592 16.01 -14.22 -7.88
N ARG A 593 15.06 -14.14 -6.94
CA ARG A 593 14.47 -15.34 -6.33
C ARG A 593 13.48 -15.98 -7.29
N VAL A 594 13.46 -17.31 -7.26
CA VAL A 594 12.39 -18.14 -7.83
C VAL A 594 11.68 -18.88 -6.69
N PHE A 595 10.47 -19.38 -6.94
CA PHE A 595 9.60 -19.93 -5.90
C PHE A 595 9.20 -21.35 -6.28
N LEU A 596 9.61 -22.31 -5.47
CA LEU A 596 9.44 -23.74 -5.72
C LEU A 596 8.68 -24.37 -4.55
N ARG A 597 7.71 -25.24 -4.85
CA ARG A 597 7.06 -26.03 -3.81
C ARG A 597 8.05 -27.01 -3.23
N ASP A 598 8.16 -27.03 -1.91
CA ASP A 598 9.04 -27.92 -1.17
C ASP A 598 8.50 -28.13 0.24
N ALA A 599 7.84 -29.27 0.46
CA ALA A 599 7.22 -29.62 1.74
C ALA A 599 8.24 -29.75 2.89
N SER A 600 9.54 -29.83 2.60
CA SER A 600 10.57 -29.89 3.65
C SER A 600 10.88 -28.52 4.29
N VAL A 601 10.45 -27.41 3.65
CA VAL A 601 10.68 -26.06 4.18
C VAL A 601 9.70 -25.76 5.30
N THR A 602 10.23 -25.41 6.47
CA THR A 602 9.46 -24.95 7.64
C THR A 602 9.32 -23.43 7.66
N ASP A 603 8.34 -22.94 8.39
CA ASP A 603 8.14 -21.50 8.59
C ASP A 603 9.23 -20.89 9.48
N SER A 604 9.69 -19.69 9.16
CA SER A 604 10.61 -18.89 9.98
C SER A 604 10.49 -17.41 9.64
N ASP A 605 11.23 -16.54 10.34
CA ASP A 605 11.31 -15.11 10.03
C ASP A 605 11.74 -14.80 8.57
N THR A 606 12.31 -15.78 7.86
CA THR A 606 12.84 -15.60 6.49
C THR A 606 12.36 -16.64 5.47
N THR A 607 11.54 -17.62 5.88
CA THR A 607 11.06 -18.71 5.04
C THR A 607 9.56 -18.90 5.20
N VAL A 608 8.91 -19.40 4.14
CA VAL A 608 7.48 -19.73 4.15
C VAL A 608 7.35 -21.23 4.07
N ALA A 609 6.59 -21.82 4.99
CA ALA A 609 6.35 -23.26 5.00
C ALA A 609 5.90 -23.78 3.62
N GLY A 610 6.53 -24.85 3.14
CA GLY A 610 6.20 -25.46 1.84
C GLY A 610 6.79 -24.74 0.61
N VAL A 611 7.59 -23.67 0.77
CA VAL A 611 8.11 -22.87 -0.34
C VAL A 611 9.61 -22.60 -0.24
N ARG A 612 10.40 -23.24 -1.12
CA ARG A 612 11.83 -22.96 -1.28
C ARG A 612 12.05 -21.78 -2.22
N GLN A 613 12.92 -20.85 -1.81
CA GLN A 613 13.14 -19.58 -2.50
C GLN A 613 14.61 -19.36 -2.93
N PRO A 614 15.18 -20.22 -3.78
CA PRO A 614 16.59 -20.08 -4.17
C PRO A 614 16.81 -18.83 -5.03
N LEU A 615 18.02 -18.29 -4.96
CA LEU A 615 18.48 -17.27 -5.89
C LEU A 615 18.97 -17.92 -7.18
N ARG A 616 18.47 -17.41 -8.31
CA ARG A 616 18.93 -17.76 -9.66
C ARG A 616 19.57 -16.55 -10.31
N LEU A 617 20.48 -16.80 -11.23
CA LEU A 617 21.03 -15.82 -12.14
C LEU A 617 20.78 -16.32 -13.56
N ALA A 618 20.07 -15.53 -14.35
CA ALA A 618 19.75 -15.88 -15.73
C ALA A 618 20.20 -14.78 -16.68
N GLY A 619 20.58 -15.16 -17.89
CA GLY A 619 20.95 -14.23 -18.96
C GLY A 619 20.32 -14.62 -20.29
N LEU A 620 20.11 -13.62 -21.13
CA LEU A 620 19.57 -13.72 -22.47
C LEU A 620 20.41 -12.86 -23.41
N ALA A 621 20.91 -13.47 -24.49
CA ALA A 621 21.59 -12.78 -25.57
C ALA A 621 20.85 -12.94 -26.90
N PHE A 622 20.63 -11.83 -27.59
CA PHE A 622 19.95 -11.75 -28.87
C PHE A 622 20.62 -10.70 -29.79
N GLY A 623 20.67 -11.01 -31.09
CA GLY A 623 21.21 -10.11 -32.11
C GLY A 623 22.71 -10.31 -32.33
N ALA A 624 23.40 -9.25 -32.78
CA ALA A 624 24.84 -9.30 -33.03
C ALA A 624 25.65 -9.55 -31.74
N VAL A 625 26.77 -10.27 -31.85
CA VAL A 625 27.68 -10.52 -30.72
C VAL A 625 28.21 -9.21 -30.15
N ASP A 626 28.73 -8.35 -31.02
CA ASP A 626 29.21 -7.02 -30.67
C ASP A 626 28.26 -5.94 -31.17
N THR A 627 28.44 -4.71 -30.67
CA THR A 627 27.87 -3.53 -31.32
C THR A 627 28.54 -3.31 -32.68
N LEU A 628 27.84 -2.65 -33.60
CA LEU A 628 28.37 -2.33 -34.93
C LEU A 628 29.74 -1.65 -34.81
N GLN A 629 30.76 -2.25 -35.41
CA GLN A 629 32.15 -1.78 -35.37
C GLN A 629 32.90 -2.15 -36.66
N TRP A 630 33.97 -1.40 -36.97
CA TRP A 630 34.68 -1.51 -38.24
C TRP A 630 35.70 -2.66 -38.30
N GLY A 631 36.15 -3.16 -37.14
CA GLY A 631 37.25 -4.12 -37.03
C GLY A 631 36.83 -5.59 -37.09
N SER A 632 35.52 -5.88 -37.10
CA SER A 632 35.00 -7.24 -37.18
C SER A 632 33.79 -7.34 -38.11
N ARG A 633 33.62 -8.50 -38.74
CA ARG A 633 32.40 -8.80 -39.48
C ARG A 633 31.27 -9.07 -38.50
N GLU A 634 30.11 -8.47 -38.74
CA GLU A 634 28.92 -8.72 -37.94
C GLU A 634 28.51 -10.20 -38.03
N ARG A 635 28.28 -10.82 -36.86
CA ARG A 635 27.71 -12.15 -36.71
C ARG A 635 26.72 -12.16 -35.55
N THR A 636 25.67 -12.96 -35.67
CA THR A 636 24.70 -13.19 -34.61
C THR A 636 25.31 -14.01 -33.48
N VAL A 637 24.88 -13.76 -32.25
CA VAL A 637 25.23 -14.58 -31.09
C VAL A 637 24.79 -16.02 -31.29
N ASP A 638 25.66 -16.96 -30.91
CA ASP A 638 25.38 -18.39 -30.93
C ASP A 638 25.56 -19.05 -29.56
N PHE A 639 25.33 -20.35 -29.49
CA PHE A 639 25.48 -21.14 -28.27
C PHE A 639 26.86 -21.00 -27.62
N PHE A 640 27.93 -20.93 -28.42
CA PHE A 640 29.30 -20.91 -27.91
C PHE A 640 29.69 -19.55 -27.32
N ASP A 641 29.08 -18.46 -27.79
CA ASP A 641 29.25 -17.13 -27.17
C ASP A 641 28.72 -17.12 -25.73
N ALA A 642 27.47 -17.56 -25.54
CA ALA A 642 26.86 -17.62 -24.20
C ALA A 642 27.52 -18.70 -23.33
N LYS A 643 28.00 -19.79 -23.93
CA LYS A 643 28.78 -20.81 -23.21
C LYS A 643 30.07 -20.19 -22.63
N GLY A 644 30.78 -19.38 -23.43
CA GLY A 644 31.95 -18.65 -22.97
C GLY A 644 31.63 -17.67 -21.83
N ASP A 645 30.49 -16.99 -21.88
CA ASP A 645 30.02 -16.13 -20.80
C ASP A 645 29.77 -16.92 -19.50
N VAL A 646 29.15 -18.11 -19.59
CA VAL A 646 28.91 -19.01 -18.46
C VAL A 646 30.21 -19.59 -17.89
N GLU A 647 31.16 -19.96 -18.75
CA GLU A 647 32.51 -20.40 -18.33
C GLU A 647 33.26 -19.26 -17.62
N ALA A 648 33.21 -18.04 -18.15
CA ALA A 648 33.81 -16.86 -17.53
C ALA A 648 33.17 -16.56 -16.17
N LEU A 649 31.85 -16.74 -16.05
CA LEU A 649 31.17 -16.63 -14.77
C LEU A 649 31.65 -17.70 -13.80
N LEU A 650 31.73 -18.98 -14.19
CA LEU A 650 32.09 -20.07 -13.29
C LEU A 650 33.59 -20.15 -12.96
N SER A 651 34.44 -19.46 -13.72
CA SER A 651 35.88 -19.38 -13.46
C SER A 651 36.20 -19.02 -12.00
N PRO A 652 37.15 -19.73 -11.35
CA PRO A 652 38.08 -20.73 -11.92
C PRO A 652 37.53 -22.17 -11.94
N CYS A 653 36.29 -22.41 -11.50
CA CYS A 653 35.67 -23.72 -11.58
C CYS A 653 35.44 -24.10 -13.05
N GLN A 654 35.64 -25.37 -13.40
CA GLN A 654 35.48 -25.87 -14.77
C GLN A 654 34.14 -26.59 -14.93
N PRO A 655 33.14 -25.96 -15.55
CA PRO A 655 31.85 -26.62 -15.80
C PRO A 655 31.95 -27.69 -16.88
N ARG A 656 31.13 -28.73 -16.73
CA ARG A 656 30.77 -29.66 -17.82
C ARG A 656 29.43 -29.24 -18.41
N PHE A 657 29.28 -29.39 -19.73
CA PHE A 657 28.06 -29.06 -20.46
C PHE A 657 27.49 -30.32 -21.09
N VAL A 658 26.56 -30.96 -20.39
CA VAL A 658 25.98 -32.24 -20.79
C VAL A 658 24.75 -31.98 -21.65
N ALA A 659 24.74 -32.48 -22.89
CA ALA A 659 23.58 -32.37 -23.78
C ALA A 659 22.33 -32.95 -23.09
N ALA A 660 21.30 -32.14 -22.94
CA ALA A 660 20.07 -32.50 -22.24
C ALA A 660 18.91 -31.62 -22.70
N GLU A 661 17.70 -32.17 -22.67
CA GLU A 661 16.49 -31.45 -23.07
C GLU A 661 15.98 -30.55 -21.95
N HIS A 662 15.45 -29.38 -22.33
CA HIS A 662 14.81 -28.42 -21.43
C HIS A 662 13.56 -27.84 -22.12
N PRO A 663 12.42 -27.66 -21.44
CA PRO A 663 11.16 -27.21 -22.06
C PRO A 663 11.28 -25.92 -22.89
N ALA A 664 12.00 -24.92 -22.39
CA ALA A 664 12.24 -23.66 -23.10
C ALA A 664 13.23 -23.76 -24.28
N MET A 665 14.08 -24.79 -24.36
CA MET A 665 15.28 -24.76 -25.21
C MET A 665 15.21 -25.74 -26.38
N HIS A 666 16.03 -25.50 -27.40
CA HIS A 666 16.14 -26.35 -28.57
C HIS A 666 16.84 -27.68 -28.21
N PRO A 667 16.26 -28.85 -28.53
CA PRO A 667 16.76 -30.15 -28.03
C PRO A 667 18.18 -30.50 -28.49
N GLY A 668 18.57 -30.10 -29.71
CA GLY A 668 19.94 -30.28 -30.21
C GLY A 668 20.93 -29.16 -29.86
N ARG A 669 20.50 -28.11 -29.15
CA ARG A 669 21.29 -26.89 -28.86
C ARG A 669 21.02 -26.40 -27.42
N SER A 670 20.98 -27.36 -26.50
CA SER A 670 20.81 -27.14 -25.07
C SER A 670 21.73 -28.07 -24.28
N ALA A 671 22.18 -27.59 -23.12
CA ALA A 671 23.01 -28.35 -22.21
C ALA A 671 22.64 -28.05 -20.75
N ARG A 672 22.69 -29.09 -19.92
CA ARG A 672 22.74 -28.97 -18.47
C ARG A 672 24.17 -28.61 -18.06
N VAL A 673 24.29 -27.58 -17.24
CA VAL A 673 25.58 -27.13 -16.70
C VAL A 673 25.82 -27.88 -15.40
N GLU A 674 26.98 -28.54 -15.30
CA GLU A 674 27.37 -29.32 -14.13
C GLU A 674 28.70 -28.83 -13.55
N LEU A 675 28.80 -28.81 -12.22
CA LEU A 675 30.04 -28.64 -11.46
C LEU A 675 30.20 -29.85 -10.55
N ASP A 676 31.35 -30.52 -10.62
CA ASP A 676 31.64 -31.71 -9.81
C ASP A 676 30.53 -32.79 -9.88
N GLY A 677 29.91 -32.95 -11.06
CA GLY A 677 28.79 -33.86 -11.30
C GLY A 677 27.42 -33.40 -10.78
N GLN A 678 27.34 -32.22 -10.14
CA GLN A 678 26.09 -31.62 -9.69
C GLN A 678 25.52 -30.67 -10.73
N ALA A 679 24.24 -30.82 -11.06
CA ALA A 679 23.54 -29.89 -11.95
C ALA A 679 23.36 -28.52 -11.29
N VAL A 680 23.93 -27.49 -11.89
CA VAL A 680 23.89 -26.10 -11.39
C VAL A 680 23.10 -25.16 -12.29
N GLY A 681 22.62 -25.63 -13.44
CA GLY A 681 21.75 -24.83 -14.30
C GLY A 681 21.69 -25.32 -15.74
N TRP A 682 21.32 -24.42 -16.64
CA TRP A 682 21.04 -24.70 -18.04
C TRP A 682 21.56 -23.59 -18.96
N ILE A 683 21.90 -23.97 -20.19
CA ILE A 683 22.19 -23.05 -21.29
C ILE A 683 21.62 -23.61 -22.59
N GLY A 684 21.07 -22.76 -23.46
CA GLY A 684 20.62 -23.20 -24.78
C GLY A 684 19.95 -22.11 -25.61
N GLU A 685 19.76 -22.40 -26.90
CA GLU A 685 18.92 -21.57 -27.77
C GLU A 685 17.44 -21.79 -27.44
N LEU A 686 16.62 -20.73 -27.50
CA LEU A 686 15.18 -20.84 -27.32
C LEU A 686 14.57 -21.80 -28.36
N HIS A 687 13.66 -22.68 -27.91
CA HIS A 687 13.01 -23.65 -28.77
C HIS A 687 12.26 -22.96 -29.94
N PRO A 688 12.32 -23.47 -31.19
CA PRO A 688 11.67 -22.87 -32.36
C PRO A 688 10.16 -22.62 -32.19
N ARG A 689 9.45 -23.55 -31.53
CA ARG A 689 8.04 -23.40 -31.13
C ARG A 689 7.78 -22.10 -30.33
N TRP A 690 8.62 -21.78 -29.35
CA TRP A 690 8.47 -20.58 -28.52
C TRP A 690 8.94 -19.34 -29.26
N ARG A 691 10.02 -19.44 -30.05
CA ARG A 691 10.40 -18.38 -30.99
C ARG A 691 9.21 -17.95 -31.86
N GLN A 692 8.47 -18.91 -32.42
CA GLN A 692 7.29 -18.63 -33.23
C GLN A 692 6.12 -18.10 -32.38
N ALA A 693 5.80 -18.75 -31.25
CA ALA A 693 4.67 -18.37 -30.39
C ALA A 693 4.82 -16.96 -29.78
N TYR A 694 6.05 -16.51 -29.56
CA TYR A 694 6.38 -15.16 -29.06
C TYR A 694 6.74 -14.17 -30.17
N GLU A 695 6.62 -14.58 -31.44
CA GLU A 695 6.88 -13.76 -32.65
C GLU A 695 8.28 -13.16 -32.69
N LEU A 696 9.29 -13.92 -32.25
CA LEU A 696 10.67 -13.49 -32.25
C LEU A 696 11.31 -13.69 -33.62
N PRO A 697 12.02 -12.68 -34.17
CA PRO A 697 12.65 -12.77 -35.50
C PRO A 697 13.84 -13.75 -35.53
N GLY A 698 14.43 -14.07 -34.39
CA GLY A 698 15.49 -15.06 -34.23
C GLY A 698 15.40 -15.74 -32.86
N ALA A 699 16.11 -16.86 -32.68
CA ALA A 699 16.18 -17.54 -31.38
C ALA A 699 17.24 -16.84 -30.50
N PRO A 700 16.89 -16.30 -29.32
CA PRO A 700 17.90 -15.88 -28.36
C PRO A 700 18.61 -17.09 -27.74
N VAL A 701 19.80 -16.87 -27.21
CA VAL A 701 20.54 -17.83 -26.37
C VAL A 701 20.32 -17.45 -24.91
N LEU A 702 19.96 -18.44 -24.10
CA LEU A 702 19.53 -18.28 -22.71
C LEU A 702 20.43 -19.11 -21.80
N PHE A 703 20.65 -18.64 -20.58
CA PHE A 703 21.17 -19.48 -19.49
C PHE A 703 20.49 -19.12 -18.18
N GLU A 704 20.42 -20.09 -17.26
CA GLU A 704 19.96 -19.90 -15.88
C GLU A 704 20.78 -20.80 -14.96
N LEU A 705 21.37 -20.21 -13.92
CA LEU A 705 22.32 -20.85 -13.01
C LEU A 705 21.92 -20.63 -11.55
N ASP A 706 22.26 -21.61 -10.71
CA ASP A 706 22.20 -21.51 -9.26
C ASP A 706 23.21 -20.48 -8.74
N VAL A 707 22.73 -19.47 -8.02
CA VAL A 707 23.63 -18.44 -7.46
C VAL A 707 24.54 -19.02 -6.38
N GLU A 708 24.10 -20.02 -5.63
CA GLU A 708 24.95 -20.64 -4.62
C GLU A 708 26.15 -21.34 -5.26
N ALA A 709 25.94 -22.04 -6.38
CA ALA A 709 27.01 -22.62 -7.17
C ALA A 709 27.96 -21.54 -7.71
N LEU A 710 27.41 -20.46 -8.27
CA LEU A 710 28.20 -19.33 -8.75
C LEU A 710 28.99 -18.65 -7.62
N GLN A 711 28.54 -18.65 -6.38
CA GLN A 711 29.23 -17.93 -5.31
C GLN A 711 30.45 -18.69 -4.76
N ARG A 712 30.53 -20.01 -4.95
CA ARG A 712 31.63 -20.84 -4.43
C ARG A 712 32.89 -20.69 -5.29
N LEU A 713 34.03 -20.50 -4.64
CA LEU A 713 35.35 -20.43 -5.26
C LEU A 713 36.31 -21.38 -4.55
N PRO A 714 37.21 -22.07 -5.29
CA PRO A 714 38.31 -22.79 -4.66
C PRO A 714 39.33 -21.80 -4.10
N LEU A 715 39.99 -22.18 -3.01
CA LEU A 715 41.14 -21.42 -2.51
C LEU A 715 42.36 -21.72 -3.39
N PRO A 716 43.05 -20.71 -3.95
CA PRO A 716 44.26 -20.94 -4.74
C PRO A 716 45.33 -21.69 -3.92
N GLN A 717 45.86 -22.78 -4.49
CA GLN A 717 46.98 -23.52 -3.91
C GLN A 717 48.24 -23.26 -4.75
N LEU A 718 49.34 -22.91 -4.09
CA LEU A 718 50.62 -22.71 -4.77
C LEU A 718 51.11 -24.04 -5.35
N GLN A 719 51.31 -24.08 -6.66
CA GLN A 719 52.01 -25.17 -7.34
C GLN A 719 53.37 -24.67 -7.83
N ALA A 720 54.40 -25.50 -7.69
CA ALA A 720 55.73 -25.17 -8.19
C ALA A 720 55.70 -25.04 -9.72
N LEU A 721 56.37 -24.01 -10.25
CA LEU A 721 56.50 -23.85 -11.69
C LEU A 721 57.47 -24.91 -12.25
N PRO A 722 57.13 -25.61 -13.34
CA PRO A 722 58.05 -26.57 -13.95
C PRO A 722 59.35 -25.90 -14.41
N LYS A 723 60.48 -26.57 -14.20
CA LYS A 723 61.81 -26.11 -14.64
C LYS A 723 62.11 -26.46 -16.10
N LEU A 724 61.35 -27.40 -16.65
CA LEU A 724 61.51 -27.95 -18.00
C LEU A 724 60.43 -27.42 -18.92
N LEU A 725 60.73 -27.37 -20.22
CA LEU A 725 59.80 -26.90 -21.25
C LEU A 725 58.89 -28.04 -21.70
N PRO A 726 57.57 -27.80 -21.83
CA PRO A 726 56.66 -28.79 -22.39
C PRO A 726 56.90 -28.98 -23.89
N VAL A 727 56.66 -30.19 -24.36
CA VAL A 727 56.69 -30.55 -25.79
C VAL A 727 55.27 -30.64 -26.32
N GLN A 728 55.02 -30.02 -27.47
CA GLN A 728 53.70 -30.04 -28.11
C GLN A 728 53.64 -31.07 -29.24
N ARG A 729 52.53 -31.81 -29.30
CA ARG A 729 52.23 -32.76 -30.38
C ARG A 729 50.77 -32.66 -30.77
N ASP A 730 50.50 -32.60 -32.07
CA ASP A 730 49.16 -32.50 -32.61
C ASP A 730 48.71 -33.85 -33.15
N LEU A 731 47.49 -34.26 -32.80
CA LEU A 731 46.82 -35.45 -33.32
C LEU A 731 45.62 -35.03 -34.16
N ALA A 732 45.54 -35.53 -35.39
CA ALA A 732 44.33 -35.42 -36.20
C ALA A 732 43.53 -36.72 -36.09
N LEU A 733 42.41 -36.69 -35.38
CA LEU A 733 41.60 -37.86 -35.07
C LEU A 733 40.33 -37.87 -35.91
N ILE A 734 40.14 -38.91 -36.73
CA ILE A 734 38.88 -39.14 -37.43
C ILE A 734 37.94 -39.86 -36.46
N ALA A 735 36.78 -39.26 -36.23
CA ALA A 735 35.80 -39.70 -35.26
C ALA A 735 34.36 -39.64 -35.82
N PRO A 736 33.43 -40.45 -35.29
CA PRO A 736 32.00 -40.29 -35.56
C PRO A 736 31.51 -38.90 -35.17
N ASP A 737 30.56 -38.33 -35.93
CA ASP A 737 30.01 -36.99 -35.68
C ASP A 737 29.34 -36.84 -34.31
N ALA A 738 28.77 -37.95 -33.79
CA ALA A 738 28.11 -38.01 -32.49
C ALA A 738 29.09 -38.04 -31.30
N LEU A 739 30.37 -38.35 -31.53
CA LEU A 739 31.36 -38.42 -30.46
C LEU A 739 31.61 -37.02 -29.89
N SER A 740 31.42 -36.83 -28.58
CA SER A 740 31.58 -35.53 -27.94
C SER A 740 33.05 -35.14 -27.78
N HIS A 741 33.30 -33.83 -27.69
CA HIS A 741 34.60 -33.28 -27.31
C HIS A 741 35.07 -33.85 -25.96
N ASP A 742 34.20 -33.82 -24.95
CA ASP A 742 34.54 -34.24 -23.59
C ASP A 742 34.92 -35.73 -23.53
N ALA A 743 34.27 -36.58 -24.33
CA ALA A 743 34.65 -38.00 -24.41
C ALA A 743 36.09 -38.19 -24.91
N VAL A 744 36.51 -37.43 -25.93
CA VAL A 744 37.88 -37.48 -26.47
C VAL A 744 38.89 -36.98 -25.45
N ILE A 745 38.61 -35.85 -24.79
CA ILE A 745 39.52 -35.27 -23.79
C ILE A 745 39.61 -36.15 -22.54
N ASP A 746 38.48 -36.67 -22.04
CA ASP A 746 38.44 -37.57 -20.89
C ASP A 746 39.22 -38.87 -21.20
N ALA A 747 39.07 -39.45 -22.39
CA ALA A 747 39.82 -40.64 -22.78
C ALA A 747 41.32 -40.38 -22.92
N LEU A 748 41.74 -39.20 -23.40
CA LEU A 748 43.16 -38.83 -23.43
C LEU A 748 43.76 -38.75 -22.02
N HIS A 749 43.04 -38.16 -21.06
CA HIS A 749 43.49 -38.07 -19.67
C HIS A 749 43.40 -39.39 -18.89
N ALA A 750 42.50 -40.30 -19.28
CA ALA A 750 42.42 -41.65 -18.72
C ALA A 750 43.42 -42.63 -19.37
N GLY A 751 43.99 -42.25 -20.51
CA GLY A 751 44.88 -43.09 -21.29
C GLY A 751 46.27 -43.30 -20.68
N PRO A 752 47.05 -44.28 -21.20
CA PRO A 752 48.37 -44.62 -20.68
C PRO A 752 49.44 -43.59 -21.12
N HIS A 753 49.46 -42.43 -20.46
CA HIS A 753 50.42 -41.35 -20.74
C HIS A 753 51.55 -41.22 -19.69
N GLY A 754 51.61 -42.11 -18.70
CA GLY A 754 52.71 -42.16 -17.71
C GLY A 754 52.93 -40.86 -16.93
N GLY A 755 51.88 -40.07 -16.69
CA GLY A 755 51.98 -38.76 -16.03
C GLY A 755 52.50 -37.61 -16.91
N LEU A 756 52.81 -37.86 -18.19
CA LEU A 756 53.39 -36.85 -19.08
C LEU A 756 52.37 -35.87 -19.66
N LEU A 757 51.13 -36.29 -19.93
CA LEU A 757 50.11 -35.42 -20.50
C LEU A 757 49.66 -34.36 -19.48
N ARG A 758 49.99 -33.11 -19.74
CA ARG A 758 49.55 -31.96 -18.93
C ARG A 758 48.27 -31.33 -19.41
N ARG A 759 48.09 -31.30 -20.73
CA ARG A 759 46.91 -30.68 -21.35
C ARG A 759 46.61 -31.34 -22.68
N ALA A 760 45.32 -31.57 -22.92
CA ALA A 760 44.78 -31.82 -24.24
C ALA A 760 43.85 -30.66 -24.63
N ARG A 761 43.96 -30.14 -25.86
CA ARG A 761 43.09 -29.07 -26.36
C ARG A 761 42.66 -29.35 -27.79
N LEU A 762 41.36 -29.48 -28.02
CA LEU A 762 40.80 -29.43 -29.37
C LEU A 762 40.94 -28.00 -29.91
N PHE A 763 41.56 -27.84 -31.08
CA PHE A 763 41.77 -26.52 -31.68
C PHE A 763 41.18 -26.39 -33.09
N ASP A 764 40.79 -27.50 -33.73
CA ASP A 764 40.08 -27.47 -35.01
C ASP A 764 39.13 -28.68 -35.17
N VAL A 765 38.03 -28.44 -35.88
CA VAL A 765 37.01 -29.45 -36.23
C VAL A 765 36.70 -29.33 -37.71
N TYR A 766 37.21 -30.27 -38.50
CA TYR A 766 36.99 -30.30 -39.94
C TYR A 766 35.92 -31.31 -40.31
N ARG A 767 34.89 -30.84 -41.02
CA ARG A 767 33.83 -31.66 -41.61
C ARG A 767 33.88 -31.52 -43.13
N PRO A 768 34.15 -32.60 -43.88
CA PRO A 768 34.16 -32.53 -45.34
C PRO A 768 32.73 -32.38 -45.88
N ALA A 769 32.55 -31.57 -46.93
CA ALA A 769 31.24 -31.37 -47.57
C ALA A 769 30.72 -32.64 -48.29
N THR A 770 31.64 -33.47 -48.78
CA THR A 770 31.38 -34.79 -49.37
C THR A 770 32.37 -35.80 -48.80
N PRO A 771 31.99 -37.08 -48.62
CA PRO A 771 32.92 -38.11 -48.18
C PRO A 771 34.19 -38.15 -49.06
N SER A 772 35.33 -38.36 -48.43
CA SER A 772 36.63 -38.50 -49.09
C SER A 772 37.16 -39.92 -48.91
N ALA A 773 38.23 -40.29 -49.62
CA ALA A 773 38.89 -41.59 -49.43
C ALA A 773 39.35 -41.83 -47.98
N GLU A 774 39.64 -40.74 -47.25
CA GLU A 774 40.09 -40.78 -45.87
C GLU A 774 38.98 -40.59 -44.83
N MET A 775 37.79 -40.07 -45.18
CA MET A 775 36.70 -39.79 -44.23
C MET A 775 35.33 -40.11 -44.84
N GLY A 776 34.63 -41.05 -44.22
CA GLY A 776 33.30 -41.50 -44.62
C GLY A 776 32.18 -40.52 -44.29
N ALA A 777 30.94 -40.87 -44.67
CA ALA A 777 29.76 -40.11 -44.30
C ALA A 777 29.51 -40.19 -42.78
N GLY A 778 29.27 -39.05 -42.12
CA GLY A 778 29.07 -38.98 -40.67
C GLY A 778 30.36 -39.05 -39.84
N GLU A 779 31.53 -38.91 -40.49
CA GLU A 779 32.82 -38.73 -39.82
C GLU A 779 33.29 -37.28 -39.88
N ARG A 780 34.06 -36.88 -38.88
CA ARG A 780 34.75 -35.58 -38.81
C ARG A 780 36.18 -35.76 -38.31
N SER A 781 37.05 -34.83 -38.67
CA SER A 781 38.42 -34.76 -38.15
C SER A 781 38.49 -33.78 -36.98
N LEU A 782 39.01 -34.24 -35.84
CA LEU A 782 39.25 -33.50 -34.62
C LEU A 782 40.76 -33.29 -34.44
N ALA A 783 41.22 -32.05 -34.50
CA ALA A 783 42.63 -31.74 -34.28
C ALA A 783 42.88 -31.37 -32.82
N VAL A 784 43.62 -32.22 -32.11
CA VAL A 784 43.90 -32.09 -30.68
C VAL A 784 45.38 -31.87 -30.45
N ARG A 785 45.71 -30.79 -29.73
CA ARG A 785 47.07 -30.51 -29.26
C ARG A 785 47.28 -31.10 -27.88
N LEU A 786 48.35 -31.88 -27.73
CA LEU A 786 48.82 -32.43 -26.47
C LEU A 786 50.06 -31.67 -26.01
N ASP A 787 50.03 -31.16 -24.78
CA ASP A 787 51.20 -30.63 -24.09
C ASP A 787 51.75 -31.74 -23.17
N LEU A 788 52.94 -32.25 -23.48
CA LEU A 788 53.63 -33.31 -22.74
C LEU A 788 54.78 -32.73 -21.92
N LEU A 789 54.88 -33.10 -20.65
CA LEU A 789 55.93 -32.63 -19.76
C LEU A 789 56.21 -33.64 -18.64
N ASP A 790 57.48 -33.98 -18.52
CA ASP A 790 58.07 -34.63 -17.36
C ASP A 790 58.68 -33.54 -16.46
N GLU A 791 58.44 -33.63 -15.15
CA GLU A 791 58.91 -32.61 -14.19
C GLU A 791 60.39 -32.79 -13.80
N ASP A 792 60.93 -33.99 -13.99
CA ASP A 792 62.25 -34.40 -13.51
C ASP A 792 63.29 -34.46 -14.65
N SER A 793 62.86 -34.74 -15.88
CA SER A 793 63.78 -34.97 -17.01
C SER A 793 63.27 -34.45 -18.36
N SER A 794 64.17 -34.03 -19.25
CA SER A 794 63.79 -33.68 -20.63
C SER A 794 63.22 -34.89 -21.37
N LEU A 795 62.17 -34.66 -22.18
CA LEU A 795 61.55 -35.71 -22.99
C LEU A 795 62.39 -36.01 -24.24
N THR A 796 62.70 -37.29 -24.48
CA THR A 796 63.30 -37.76 -25.74
C THR A 796 62.22 -38.11 -26.76
N ASP A 797 62.56 -38.10 -28.05
CA ASP A 797 61.60 -38.41 -29.12
C ASP A 797 61.03 -39.83 -28.97
N GLU A 798 61.83 -40.81 -28.54
CA GLU A 798 61.35 -42.18 -28.33
C GLU A 798 60.26 -42.26 -27.25
N ARG A 799 60.40 -41.48 -26.16
CA ARG A 799 59.40 -41.42 -25.08
C ARG A 799 58.14 -40.71 -25.54
N ILE A 800 58.28 -39.66 -26.35
CA ILE A 800 57.15 -38.91 -26.90
C ILE A 800 56.35 -39.82 -27.84
N ASP A 801 57.01 -40.46 -28.80
CA ASP A 801 56.36 -41.30 -29.80
C ASP A 801 55.70 -42.53 -29.16
N ALA A 802 56.36 -43.18 -28.20
CA ALA A 802 55.76 -44.28 -27.44
C ALA A 802 54.48 -43.84 -26.70
N THR A 803 54.50 -42.63 -26.10
CA THR A 803 53.34 -42.06 -25.41
C THR A 803 52.19 -41.76 -26.39
N LEU A 804 52.49 -41.15 -27.54
CA LEU A 804 51.49 -40.86 -28.57
C LEU A 804 50.87 -42.15 -29.12
N GLN A 805 51.68 -43.16 -29.43
CA GLN A 805 51.19 -44.45 -29.92
C GLN A 805 50.27 -45.12 -28.89
N ALA A 806 50.64 -45.09 -27.61
CA ALA A 806 49.82 -45.65 -26.54
C ALA A 806 48.48 -44.89 -26.38
N LEU A 807 48.50 -43.55 -26.46
CA LEU A 807 47.29 -42.72 -26.41
C LEU A 807 46.38 -42.94 -27.63
N VAL A 808 46.93 -43.00 -28.84
CA VAL A 808 46.16 -43.27 -30.07
C VAL A 808 45.56 -44.67 -30.04
N ALA A 809 46.30 -45.68 -29.58
CA ALA A 809 45.80 -47.04 -29.41
C ALA A 809 44.65 -47.09 -28.39
N HIS A 810 44.80 -46.40 -27.25
CA HIS A 810 43.74 -46.29 -26.24
C HIS A 810 42.48 -45.62 -26.80
N LEU A 811 42.63 -44.49 -27.50
CA LEU A 811 41.53 -43.79 -28.14
C LEU A 811 40.83 -44.67 -29.20
N SER A 812 41.59 -45.41 -29.99
CA SER A 812 41.06 -46.33 -31.00
C SER A 812 40.23 -47.46 -30.34
N ALA A 813 40.71 -48.01 -29.23
CA ALA A 813 40.01 -49.07 -28.50
C ALA A 813 38.79 -48.56 -27.73
N ALA A 814 38.87 -47.38 -27.10
CA ALA A 814 37.83 -46.86 -26.23
C ALA A 814 36.71 -46.14 -26.99
N LEU A 815 37.05 -45.43 -28.07
CA LEU A 815 36.13 -44.50 -28.76
C LEU A 815 35.98 -44.79 -30.26
N ALA A 816 36.61 -45.84 -30.78
CA ALA A 816 36.61 -46.20 -32.21
C ALA A 816 37.06 -45.05 -33.13
N VAL A 817 38.01 -44.22 -32.67
CA VAL A 817 38.63 -43.16 -33.49
C VAL A 817 39.90 -43.67 -34.17
N ARG A 818 40.33 -43.02 -35.25
CA ARG A 818 41.57 -43.37 -35.96
C ARG A 818 42.41 -42.14 -36.28
N LEU A 819 43.73 -42.30 -36.30
CA LEU A 819 44.63 -41.23 -36.71
C LEU A 819 44.47 -40.97 -38.21
N ARG A 820 44.37 -39.69 -38.59
CA ARG A 820 44.41 -39.27 -39.99
C ARG A 820 45.86 -39.35 -40.47
N GLY A 821 46.07 -40.11 -41.54
CA GLY A 821 47.36 -40.29 -42.20
C GLY A 821 47.72 -39.11 -43.08
#